data_AF-H5TB10-F1
#
_entry.id   AF-H5TB10-F1
#
_cell.length_a   1.000
_cell.length_b   1.000
_cell.length_c   1.000
_cell.angle_alpha   90.00
_cell.angle_beta   90.00
_cell.angle_gamma   90.00
#
_symmetry.space_group_name_H-M   'P 1'
#
loop_
_entity.id
_entity.type
_entity.pdbx_description
1 polymer ?
#
loop_
_entity_poly.entity_id
_entity_poly.type
_entity_poly.pdbx_seq_one_letter_code
_entity_poly.pdbx_strand_id
1 'polypeptide(L)'
;MSIRTNLKKVLPPISITEQEALDAGDVWIESSIYQGKPDMAALRALPQAKLSAQEQAFIDGPVKTLLEMIDDFELQNGEHIPEDILSFLGKQKFFSMIIPKKFGGLEFSPYANSTIVTMIATKSGAIAVTVMVPNSLGPGELLMHYGTEAQQNHWLPSLAIGDDIPCFALTGPEAGSDAGSIPDAGIVTKGMHKGEEVLGLNVTWDKRYITLAPIATVLGLAFKVFDPEHLLGDKLELGITCALLPKSHPGVELGNRHDPMGVRFYNGTTRGKDVFIPMDFIIGGQKNIGKGWQMLVSCLGAGRGISLPAMGVATAQSAFKSTSEYSFIREQFGVPVGRFEGIQEKLADIAGKTFLLESMRVLTTEGLGEGLTPAVVTAIAKYHMTELGRDVLNQAMDVQAGKAIQRGPQNTLANGYSALPIAITVEGANILTRNLMIFGQGAMRCHPHLKEMVDLIHSSDSNADAEFNKVLGKTVKFSAKNAFRSLGNSYMPFIRKSESVYPEVVKYEKRLNALSAKLAPLADFSLLVLGGELKKSELLSARLGDVISYVYAGMAAIRFYEQRVENRQEALPYFQYAMEWSLQQGEKAIVNFVNNFPNVATKVLMRVLTNTYSSSVRGISDDLVRELSTVSMNDSSIKKQLTHAVHVVKGDGNYINEQAFKAKHAAMPLLSRVQKALRKAPIVPFLSFENAVNQLLAKGEVSEAERIILLEYNEKRKLSVRVDEFTFDMDVIPAEIRDDFTLDGEQKEADIKANAA
;
A
#
# COMPACT_ATOMS: atom_id res chain seq x y z
N MET A 1 26.54 30.56 -30.39
CA MET A 1 26.43 29.84 -29.10
C MET A 1 25.68 28.54 -29.39
N SER A 2 26.20 27.36 -29.03
CA SER A 2 25.55 26.10 -29.38
C SER A 2 24.21 25.94 -28.63
N ILE A 3 23.27 25.15 -29.17
CA ILE A 3 21.99 24.83 -28.53
C ILE A 3 22.25 24.27 -27.11
N ARG A 4 23.23 23.38 -26.98
CA ARG A 4 23.70 22.82 -25.71
C ARG A 4 24.11 23.89 -24.69
N THR A 5 24.91 24.87 -25.12
CA THR A 5 25.42 25.93 -24.25
C THR A 5 24.30 26.88 -23.79
N ASN A 6 23.28 27.10 -24.64
CA ASN A 6 22.10 27.86 -24.25
C ASN A 6 21.25 27.10 -23.22
N LEU A 7 21.03 25.79 -23.42
CA LEU A 7 20.29 24.95 -22.47
C LEU A 7 20.97 24.87 -21.10
N LYS A 8 22.31 24.79 -21.07
CA LYS A 8 23.10 24.82 -19.82
C LYS A 8 22.85 26.08 -18.98
N LYS A 9 22.49 27.21 -19.59
CA LYS A 9 22.19 28.47 -18.88
C LYS A 9 20.77 28.52 -18.31
N VAL A 10 19.85 27.73 -18.86
CA VAL A 10 18.41 27.78 -18.54
C VAL A 10 18.01 26.64 -17.60
N LEU A 11 18.72 25.51 -17.63
CA LEU A 11 18.47 24.40 -16.73
C LEU A 11 19.10 24.65 -15.35
N PRO A 12 18.36 24.47 -14.25
CA PRO A 12 18.93 24.55 -12.91
C PRO A 12 19.99 23.44 -12.72
N PRO A 13 21.04 23.69 -11.92
CA PRO A 13 22.00 22.64 -11.60
C PRO A 13 21.32 21.53 -10.79
N ILE A 14 21.62 20.28 -11.13
CA ILE A 14 21.19 19.12 -10.37
C ILE A 14 22.10 19.01 -9.14
N SER A 15 21.52 18.99 -7.94
CA SER A 15 22.29 18.78 -6.71
C SER A 15 22.85 17.36 -6.64
N ILE A 16 23.92 17.13 -5.88
CA ILE A 16 24.50 15.78 -5.72
C ILE A 16 23.45 14.81 -5.16
N THR A 17 22.69 15.25 -4.15
CA THR A 17 21.61 14.46 -3.54
C THR A 17 20.49 14.13 -4.52
N GLU A 18 20.18 15.04 -5.44
CA GLU A 18 19.20 14.79 -6.51
C GLU A 18 19.74 13.83 -7.56
N GLN A 19 21.01 13.97 -7.94
CA GLN A 19 21.67 13.06 -8.87
C GLN A 19 21.74 11.63 -8.31
N GLU A 20 22.15 11.47 -7.05
CA GLU A 20 22.17 10.17 -6.36
C GLU A 20 20.77 9.53 -6.30
N ALA A 21 19.73 10.33 -6.05
CA ALA A 21 18.36 9.83 -6.07
C ALA A 21 17.86 9.46 -7.48
N LEU A 22 18.36 10.13 -8.51
CA LEU A 22 18.05 9.82 -9.91
C LEU A 22 18.82 8.61 -10.43
N ASP A 23 20.01 8.34 -9.89
CA ASP A 23 20.83 7.18 -10.25
C ASP A 23 20.43 5.93 -9.47
N ALA A 24 19.88 6.08 -8.28
CA ALA A 24 19.37 4.96 -7.47
C ALA A 24 18.18 4.23 -8.13
N GLY A 25 18.20 2.91 -8.07
CA GLY A 25 17.14 2.03 -8.55
C GLY A 25 17.33 1.55 -10.00
N ASP A 26 16.40 0.74 -10.49
CA ASP A 26 16.33 0.21 -11.85
C ASP A 26 15.21 0.88 -12.67
N VAL A 27 15.19 0.59 -13.97
CA VAL A 27 14.08 0.94 -14.87
C VAL A 27 13.50 -0.37 -15.40
N TRP A 28 12.17 -0.51 -15.35
CA TRP A 28 11.49 -1.76 -15.69
C TRP A 28 10.38 -1.54 -16.72
N ILE A 29 9.20 -2.13 -16.53
CA ILE A 29 8.08 -2.10 -17.48
C ILE A 29 7.45 -0.72 -17.62
N GLU A 30 7.57 0.16 -16.61
CA GLU A 30 7.09 1.54 -16.65
C GLU A 30 7.77 2.36 -17.75
N SER A 31 8.98 1.97 -18.17
CA SER A 31 9.66 2.61 -19.29
C SER A 31 8.88 2.47 -20.60
N SER A 32 8.31 1.30 -20.85
CA SER A 32 7.51 1.03 -22.04
C SER A 32 6.21 1.84 -22.04
N ILE A 33 5.62 2.08 -20.85
CA ILE A 33 4.47 2.96 -20.65
C ILE A 33 4.82 4.39 -21.01
N TYR A 34 5.96 4.89 -20.54
CA TYR A 34 6.44 6.24 -20.84
C TYR A 34 6.72 6.42 -22.33
N GLN A 35 7.33 5.41 -22.97
CA GLN A 35 7.55 5.38 -24.41
C GLN A 35 6.25 5.22 -25.21
N GLY A 36 5.12 5.10 -24.53
CA GLY A 36 3.77 5.02 -25.04
C GLY A 36 3.36 3.65 -25.57
N LYS A 37 4.24 2.65 -25.53
CA LYS A 37 4.00 1.30 -26.05
C LYS A 37 4.24 0.32 -24.91
N PRO A 38 3.25 0.08 -24.03
CA PRO A 38 3.37 -0.86 -22.94
C PRO A 38 3.84 -2.23 -23.44
N ASP A 39 4.85 -2.79 -22.81
CA ASP A 39 5.42 -4.09 -23.17
C ASP A 39 4.62 -5.21 -22.52
N MET A 40 3.51 -5.57 -23.16
CA MET A 40 2.59 -6.58 -22.68
C MET A 40 3.16 -8.01 -22.83
N ALA A 41 4.13 -8.21 -23.72
CA ALA A 41 4.86 -9.46 -23.86
C ALA A 41 5.81 -9.66 -22.67
N ALA A 42 6.62 -8.64 -22.33
CA ALA A 42 7.47 -8.67 -21.14
C ALA A 42 6.64 -8.86 -19.87
N LEU A 43 5.51 -8.14 -19.75
CA LEU A 43 4.57 -8.31 -18.64
C LEU A 43 4.10 -9.76 -18.48
N ARG A 44 3.77 -10.47 -19.57
CA ARG A 44 3.31 -11.87 -19.51
C ARG A 44 4.44 -12.86 -19.30
N ALA A 45 5.66 -12.52 -19.72
CA ALA A 45 6.85 -13.35 -19.58
C ALA A 45 7.43 -13.35 -18.15
N LEU A 46 7.07 -12.37 -17.32
CA LEU A 46 7.53 -12.31 -15.92
C LEU A 46 7.18 -13.61 -15.18
N PRO A 47 8.14 -14.19 -14.44
CA PRO A 47 7.88 -15.34 -13.58
C PRO A 47 6.79 -15.03 -12.55
N GLN A 48 5.93 -16.00 -12.30
CA GLN A 48 4.96 -15.88 -11.22
C GLN A 48 5.66 -16.07 -9.89
N ALA A 49 5.59 -15.07 -9.00
CA ALA A 49 6.01 -15.24 -7.61
C ALA A 49 5.22 -16.39 -6.95
N LYS A 50 5.94 -17.33 -6.35
CA LYS A 50 5.38 -18.46 -5.61
C LYS A 50 6.05 -18.51 -4.25
N LEU A 51 5.27 -18.82 -3.22
CA LEU A 51 5.82 -19.12 -1.91
C LEU A 51 6.58 -20.45 -2.01
N SER A 52 7.83 -20.44 -1.58
CA SER A 52 8.60 -21.65 -1.33
C SER A 52 7.96 -22.47 -0.20
N ALA A 53 8.33 -23.75 -0.10
CA ALA A 53 7.82 -24.61 0.97
C ALA A 53 8.13 -24.04 2.37
N GLN A 54 9.26 -23.36 2.53
CA GLN A 54 9.64 -22.74 3.81
C GLN A 54 8.80 -21.50 4.11
N GLU A 55 8.56 -20.64 3.12
CA GLU A 55 7.71 -19.45 3.29
C GLU A 55 6.26 -19.84 3.57
N GLN A 56 5.73 -20.86 2.87
CA GLN A 56 4.41 -21.40 3.13
C GLN A 56 4.31 -22.01 4.54
N ALA A 57 5.30 -22.80 4.96
CA ALA A 57 5.35 -23.35 6.32
C ALA A 57 5.42 -22.26 7.40
N PHE A 58 6.09 -21.14 7.11
CA PHE A 58 6.13 -19.99 8.02
C PHE A 58 4.75 -19.33 8.14
N ILE A 59 4.03 -19.19 7.03
CA ILE A 59 2.66 -18.67 7.00
C ILE A 59 1.70 -19.60 7.75
N ASP A 60 1.78 -20.91 7.50
CA ASP A 60 0.86 -21.89 8.07
C ASP A 60 1.12 -22.19 9.55
N GLY A 61 2.34 -21.91 10.04
CA GLY A 61 2.75 -22.06 11.43
C GLY A 61 2.88 -20.71 12.14
N PRO A 62 4.10 -20.14 12.25
CA PRO A 62 4.38 -18.91 12.98
C PRO A 62 3.41 -17.75 12.73
N VAL A 63 3.07 -17.44 11.48
CA VAL A 63 2.14 -16.34 11.17
C VAL A 63 0.74 -16.65 11.70
N LYS A 64 0.22 -17.85 11.44
CA LYS A 64 -1.08 -18.27 11.97
C LYS A 64 -1.11 -18.17 13.50
N THR A 65 -0.10 -18.68 14.19
CA THR A 65 0.01 -18.59 15.66
C THR A 65 0.03 -17.13 16.12
N LEU A 66 0.79 -16.26 15.45
CA LEU A 66 0.80 -14.82 15.77
C LEU A 66 -0.60 -14.21 15.62
N LEU A 67 -1.33 -14.52 14.54
CA LEU A 67 -2.69 -13.99 14.31
C LEU A 67 -3.69 -14.47 15.37
N GLU A 68 -3.51 -15.67 15.92
CA GLU A 68 -4.29 -16.21 17.04
C GLU A 68 -3.92 -15.57 18.40
N MET A 69 -2.67 -15.12 18.58
CA MET A 69 -2.21 -14.41 19.78
C MET A 69 -2.68 -12.95 19.85
N ILE A 70 -2.96 -12.33 18.69
CA ILE A 70 -3.34 -10.91 18.64
C ILE A 70 -4.81 -10.73 18.98
N ASP A 71 -5.07 -10.04 20.09
CA ASP A 71 -6.31 -9.29 20.30
C ASP A 71 -6.04 -7.80 20.06
N ASP A 72 -6.47 -7.29 18.91
CA ASP A 72 -6.23 -5.89 18.54
C ASP A 72 -7.08 -4.92 19.37
N PHE A 73 -8.24 -5.33 19.91
CA PHE A 73 -9.02 -4.47 20.77
C PHE A 73 -8.30 -4.27 22.11
N GLU A 74 -7.87 -5.36 22.75
CA GLU A 74 -7.07 -5.30 23.99
C GLU A 74 -5.75 -4.57 23.77
N LEU A 75 -5.05 -4.87 22.67
CA LEU A 75 -3.80 -4.19 22.33
C LEU A 75 -3.97 -2.67 22.22
N GLN A 76 -5.05 -2.17 21.61
CA GLN A 76 -5.27 -0.73 21.45
C GLN A 76 -5.63 -0.03 22.76
N ASN A 77 -6.32 -0.73 23.67
CA ASN A 77 -6.68 -0.20 24.99
C ASN A 77 -5.55 -0.35 26.02
N GLY A 78 -4.58 -1.25 25.77
CA GLY A 78 -3.38 -1.41 26.58
C GLY A 78 -2.36 -0.27 26.43
N GLU A 79 -1.43 -0.21 27.37
CA GLU A 79 -0.32 0.75 27.36
C GLU A 79 0.85 0.31 26.46
N HIS A 80 1.05 -1.01 26.34
CA HIS A 80 2.20 -1.65 25.72
C HIS A 80 1.76 -2.79 24.80
N ILE A 81 2.56 -3.09 23.79
CA ILE A 81 2.43 -4.36 23.08
C ILE A 81 2.72 -5.47 24.10
N PRO A 82 1.87 -6.51 24.21
CA PRO A 82 2.12 -7.64 25.10
C PRO A 82 3.51 -8.26 24.92
N GLU A 83 4.18 -8.54 26.03
CA GLU A 83 5.58 -9.02 26.04
C GLU A 83 5.71 -10.40 25.39
N ASP A 84 4.70 -11.26 25.55
CA ASP A 84 4.64 -12.56 24.89
C ASP A 84 4.57 -12.44 23.37
N ILE A 85 3.82 -11.46 22.84
CA ILE A 85 3.80 -11.13 21.40
C ILE A 85 5.18 -10.63 20.96
N LEU A 86 5.79 -9.66 21.66
CA LEU A 86 7.13 -9.15 21.29
C LEU A 86 8.19 -10.26 21.32
N SER A 87 8.19 -11.08 22.37
CA SER A 87 9.08 -12.23 22.50
C SER A 87 8.87 -13.25 21.39
N PHE A 88 7.61 -13.49 21.01
CA PHE A 88 7.27 -14.38 19.92
C PHE A 88 7.79 -13.86 18.57
N LEU A 89 7.62 -12.56 18.29
CA LEU A 89 8.13 -11.94 17.06
C LEU A 89 9.65 -12.13 16.91
N GLY A 90 10.42 -11.90 17.97
CA GLY A 90 11.87 -12.12 17.98
C GLY A 90 12.23 -13.60 17.78
N LYS A 91 11.72 -14.49 18.64
CA LYS A 91 12.03 -15.93 18.61
C LYS A 91 11.66 -16.62 17.30
N GLN A 92 10.54 -16.20 16.69
CA GLN A 92 10.08 -16.71 15.41
C GLN A 92 10.63 -15.92 14.22
N LYS A 93 11.60 -15.03 14.42
CA LYS A 93 12.34 -14.34 13.35
C LYS A 93 11.50 -13.43 12.46
N PHE A 94 10.40 -12.89 13.00
CA PHE A 94 9.60 -11.89 12.29
C PHE A 94 10.41 -10.62 12.01
N PHE A 95 11.44 -10.29 12.80
CA PHE A 95 12.30 -9.12 12.56
C PHE A 95 13.41 -9.35 11.52
N SER A 96 13.50 -10.55 10.94
CA SER A 96 14.64 -10.94 10.10
C SER A 96 14.23 -11.80 8.91
N MET A 97 13.07 -11.51 8.33
CA MET A 97 12.58 -12.17 7.12
C MET A 97 13.53 -11.96 5.94
N ILE A 98 14.16 -10.78 5.82
CA ILE A 98 15.05 -10.46 4.68
C ILE A 98 16.53 -10.81 4.93
N ILE A 99 16.93 -11.10 6.18
CA ILE A 99 18.33 -11.38 6.51
C ILE A 99 18.73 -12.74 5.94
N PRO A 100 19.89 -12.86 5.25
CA PRO A 100 20.39 -14.12 4.71
C PRO A 100 20.51 -15.22 5.74
N LYS A 101 20.24 -16.45 5.33
CA LYS A 101 20.34 -17.64 6.19
C LYS A 101 21.73 -17.84 6.80
N LYS A 102 22.79 -17.40 6.10
CA LYS A 102 24.17 -17.45 6.62
C LYS A 102 24.39 -16.62 7.90
N PHE A 103 23.53 -15.64 8.16
CA PHE A 103 23.52 -14.86 9.39
C PHE A 103 22.40 -15.30 10.35
N GLY A 104 21.70 -16.40 10.07
CA GLY A 104 20.61 -16.91 10.90
C GLY A 104 19.21 -16.37 10.56
N GLY A 105 19.07 -15.52 9.56
CA GLY A 105 17.76 -15.01 9.10
C GLY A 105 16.98 -16.00 8.24
N LEU A 106 15.91 -15.52 7.59
CA LEU A 106 15.01 -16.37 6.79
C LEU A 106 15.22 -16.29 5.28
N GLU A 107 15.76 -15.18 4.77
CA GLU A 107 15.99 -14.93 3.33
C GLU A 107 14.72 -15.12 2.48
N PHE A 108 13.61 -14.58 2.95
CA PHE A 108 12.31 -14.64 2.27
C PHE A 108 12.23 -13.66 1.10
N SER A 109 11.50 -14.08 0.08
CA SER A 109 11.23 -13.28 -1.12
C SER A 109 10.40 -12.02 -0.80
N PRO A 110 10.48 -10.99 -1.65
CA PRO A 110 9.61 -9.81 -1.56
C PRO A 110 8.11 -10.17 -1.52
N TYR A 111 7.70 -11.20 -2.26
CA TYR A 111 6.32 -11.68 -2.27
C TYR A 111 5.90 -12.30 -0.94
N ALA A 112 6.76 -13.12 -0.32
CA ALA A 112 6.48 -13.69 0.99
C ALA A 112 6.42 -12.61 2.07
N ASN A 113 7.38 -11.68 2.09
CA ASN A 113 7.39 -10.54 3.03
C ASN A 113 6.10 -9.71 2.90
N SER A 114 5.73 -9.30 1.67
CA SER A 114 4.49 -8.55 1.42
C SER A 114 3.25 -9.33 1.88
N THR A 115 3.19 -10.64 1.64
CA THR A 115 2.05 -11.49 2.01
C THR A 115 1.93 -11.61 3.52
N ILE A 116 3.03 -11.88 4.23
CA ILE A 116 3.08 -11.96 5.70
C ILE A 116 2.66 -10.64 6.33
N VAL A 117 3.21 -9.50 5.86
CA VAL A 117 2.84 -8.18 6.34
C VAL A 117 1.37 -7.88 6.08
N THR A 118 0.85 -8.24 4.90
CA THR A 118 -0.59 -8.08 4.58
C THR A 118 -1.44 -8.85 5.58
N MET A 119 -1.11 -10.11 5.86
CA MET A 119 -1.84 -10.95 6.83
C MET A 119 -1.81 -10.39 8.25
N ILE A 120 -0.66 -9.89 8.71
CA ILE A 120 -0.57 -9.26 10.04
C ILE A 120 -1.40 -7.97 10.06
N ALA A 121 -1.32 -7.16 9.01
CA ALA A 121 -2.02 -5.88 8.93
C ALA A 121 -3.55 -6.01 8.84
N THR A 122 -4.10 -7.13 8.35
CA THR A 122 -5.56 -7.37 8.40
C THR A 122 -6.06 -7.58 9.82
N LYS A 123 -5.18 -8.01 10.75
CA LYS A 123 -5.47 -8.25 12.16
C LYS A 123 -5.07 -7.07 13.07
N SER A 124 -3.85 -6.55 12.91
CA SER A 124 -3.35 -5.40 13.68
C SER A 124 -2.30 -4.60 12.90
N GLY A 125 -2.63 -3.32 12.63
CA GLY A 125 -1.68 -2.38 12.03
C GLY A 125 -0.47 -2.09 12.93
N ALA A 126 -0.64 -2.14 14.25
CA ALA A 126 0.45 -1.89 15.20
C ALA A 126 1.53 -2.98 15.15
N ILE A 127 1.11 -4.24 15.14
CA ILE A 127 2.03 -5.38 15.00
C ILE A 127 2.66 -5.40 13.61
N ALA A 128 1.89 -5.10 12.56
CA ALA A 128 2.42 -5.01 11.20
C ALA A 128 3.57 -4.00 11.10
N VAL A 129 3.39 -2.77 11.61
CA VAL A 129 4.43 -1.74 11.62
C VAL A 129 5.66 -2.17 12.42
N THR A 130 5.44 -2.87 13.54
CA THR A 130 6.51 -3.42 14.38
C THR A 130 7.37 -4.44 13.62
N VAL A 131 6.74 -5.27 12.78
CA VAL A 131 7.43 -6.26 11.92
C VAL A 131 8.04 -5.62 10.67
N MET A 132 7.42 -4.59 10.11
CA MET A 132 7.85 -3.99 8.84
C MET A 132 9.24 -3.34 8.92
N VAL A 133 9.51 -2.54 9.95
CA VAL A 133 10.72 -1.70 10.01
C VAL A 133 12.03 -2.51 9.98
N PRO A 134 12.18 -3.60 10.77
CA PRO A 134 13.37 -4.45 10.67
C PRO A 134 13.55 -5.14 9.31
N ASN A 135 12.47 -5.29 8.54
CA ASN A 135 12.44 -5.95 7.22
C ASN A 135 12.32 -4.98 6.02
N SER A 136 12.45 -3.69 6.27
CA SER A 136 12.56 -2.66 5.24
C SER A 136 13.75 -1.77 5.58
N LEU A 137 13.52 -0.45 5.67
CA LEU A 137 14.52 0.57 6.03
C LEU A 137 14.99 0.39 7.49
N GLY A 138 15.88 -0.57 7.69
CA GLY A 138 16.52 -0.86 8.95
C GLY A 138 18.02 -1.03 8.81
N PRO A 139 18.77 -0.96 9.93
CA PRO A 139 20.15 -1.39 10.04
C PRO A 139 20.46 -2.72 9.33
N GLY A 140 19.55 -3.70 9.38
CA GLY A 140 19.73 -4.99 8.70
C GLY A 140 19.95 -4.82 7.19
N GLU A 141 19.05 -4.13 6.49
CA GLU A 141 19.17 -3.87 5.05
C GLU A 141 20.44 -3.11 4.70
N LEU A 142 20.74 -2.03 5.43
CA LEU A 142 21.95 -1.23 5.21
C LEU A 142 23.24 -2.03 5.41
N LEU A 143 23.29 -2.87 6.44
CA LEU A 143 24.45 -3.72 6.73
C LEU A 143 24.68 -4.78 5.65
N MET A 144 23.62 -5.39 5.12
CA MET A 144 23.73 -6.40 4.07
C MET A 144 24.36 -5.83 2.80
N HIS A 145 24.01 -4.60 2.42
CA HIS A 145 24.50 -3.96 1.20
C HIS A 145 25.80 -3.19 1.38
N TYR A 146 25.99 -2.54 2.52
CA TYR A 146 27.05 -1.54 2.71
C TYR A 146 27.94 -1.78 3.92
N GLY A 147 27.57 -2.70 4.82
CA GLY A 147 28.35 -3.02 6.01
C GLY A 147 29.70 -3.65 5.68
N THR A 148 30.69 -3.45 6.55
CA THR A 148 31.94 -4.22 6.50
C THR A 148 31.68 -5.67 6.93
N GLU A 149 32.58 -6.59 6.58
CA GLU A 149 32.48 -7.98 7.04
C GLU A 149 32.42 -8.08 8.58
N ALA A 150 33.21 -7.27 9.28
CA ALA A 150 33.17 -7.20 10.74
C ALA A 150 31.81 -6.71 11.28
N GLN A 151 31.22 -5.69 10.66
CA GLN A 151 29.90 -5.19 11.04
C GLN A 151 28.80 -6.23 10.75
N GLN A 152 28.84 -6.88 9.59
CA GLN A 152 27.89 -7.92 9.22
C GLN A 152 27.95 -9.10 10.19
N ASN A 153 29.15 -9.61 10.48
CA ASN A 153 29.36 -10.74 11.38
C ASN A 153 29.01 -10.43 12.84
N HIS A 154 29.04 -9.15 13.24
CA HIS A 154 28.65 -8.73 14.59
C HIS A 154 27.13 -8.53 14.72
N TRP A 155 26.53 -7.71 13.87
CA TRP A 155 25.17 -7.22 14.04
C TRP A 155 24.10 -8.10 13.38
N LEU A 156 24.36 -8.67 12.20
CA LEU A 156 23.31 -9.42 11.50
C LEU A 156 22.86 -10.68 12.27
N PRO A 157 23.75 -11.43 12.95
CA PRO A 157 23.33 -12.56 13.78
C PRO A 157 22.42 -12.17 14.96
N SER A 158 22.72 -11.08 15.68
CA SER A 158 21.89 -10.64 16.81
C SER A 158 20.54 -10.09 16.36
N LEU A 159 20.52 -9.32 15.26
CA LEU A 159 19.30 -8.88 14.60
C LEU A 159 18.45 -10.07 14.12
N ALA A 160 19.09 -11.14 13.64
CA ALA A 160 18.40 -12.32 13.10
C ALA A 160 17.64 -13.15 14.14
N ILE A 161 18.04 -13.08 15.41
CA ILE A 161 17.38 -13.81 16.51
C ILE A 161 16.54 -12.89 17.41
N GLY A 162 16.51 -11.58 17.10
CA GLY A 162 15.74 -10.59 17.85
C GLY A 162 16.35 -10.20 19.20
N ASP A 163 17.60 -10.60 19.48
CA ASP A 163 18.36 -10.11 20.64
C ASP A 163 18.60 -8.62 20.53
N ASP A 164 18.84 -8.16 19.29
CA ASP A 164 18.88 -6.75 18.96
C ASP A 164 17.61 -6.30 18.22
N ILE A 165 16.99 -5.25 18.74
CA ILE A 165 15.84 -4.59 18.13
C ILE A 165 16.34 -3.29 17.48
N PRO A 166 16.31 -3.17 16.15
CA PRO A 166 16.81 -1.98 15.49
C PRO A 166 15.77 -0.88 15.41
N CYS A 167 16.23 0.38 15.42
CA CYS A 167 15.49 1.51 14.90
C CYS A 167 16.36 2.33 13.93
N PHE A 168 15.75 3.19 13.10
CA PHE A 168 16.48 4.04 12.18
C PHE A 168 16.07 5.52 12.28
N ALA A 169 17.02 6.36 12.69
CA ALA A 169 16.82 7.76 13.00
C ALA A 169 17.28 8.69 11.86
N LEU A 170 16.33 9.03 10.99
CA LEU A 170 16.51 10.01 9.92
C LEU A 170 15.80 11.32 10.21
N THR A 171 14.51 11.25 10.53
CA THR A 171 13.61 12.41 10.69
C THR A 171 13.92 13.20 11.96
N GLY A 172 14.01 14.53 11.83
CA GLY A 172 14.21 15.46 12.93
C GLY A 172 13.08 16.51 13.04
N PRO A 173 13.17 17.44 14.00
CA PRO A 173 12.28 18.60 14.08
C PRO A 173 12.29 19.44 12.80
N GLU A 174 13.47 19.76 12.28
CA GLU A 174 13.68 20.68 11.14
C GLU A 174 13.53 20.01 9.77
N ALA A 175 13.68 18.68 9.68
CA ALA A 175 13.73 17.96 8.41
C ALA A 175 12.93 16.65 8.45
N GLY A 176 12.01 16.51 7.49
CA GLY A 176 11.23 15.30 7.23
C GLY A 176 11.23 14.95 5.74
N SER A 177 10.31 15.53 4.97
CA SER A 177 10.25 15.35 3.51
C SER A 177 11.55 15.78 2.80
N ASP A 178 12.17 16.87 3.27
CA ASP A 178 13.50 17.30 2.81
C ASP A 178 14.62 16.66 3.65
N ALA A 179 14.72 15.34 3.57
CA ALA A 179 15.69 14.57 4.36
C ALA A 179 17.16 14.86 3.99
N GLY A 180 17.42 15.49 2.84
CA GLY A 180 18.75 15.99 2.46
C GLY A 180 19.22 17.17 3.32
N SER A 181 18.28 17.88 3.95
CA SER A 181 18.53 19.11 4.71
C SER A 181 18.61 18.90 6.23
N ILE A 182 18.79 17.67 6.71
CA ILE A 182 18.93 17.40 8.16
C ILE A 182 20.02 18.28 8.80
N PRO A 183 19.78 18.85 9.99
CA PRO A 183 20.75 19.72 10.68
C PRO A 183 21.73 18.95 11.57
N ASP A 184 21.46 17.67 11.84
CA ASP A 184 22.28 16.82 12.72
C ASP A 184 23.70 16.71 12.15
N ALA A 185 24.69 16.93 13.00
CA ALA A 185 26.07 17.16 12.57
C ALA A 185 27.06 16.29 13.33
N GLY A 186 28.02 15.73 12.60
CA GLY A 186 29.19 15.04 13.11
C GLY A 186 30.46 15.77 12.70
N ILE A 187 31.26 16.19 13.69
CA ILE A 187 32.54 16.87 13.45
C ILE A 187 33.66 15.85 13.55
N VAL A 188 34.47 15.73 12.50
CA VAL A 188 35.65 14.85 12.50
C VAL A 188 36.61 15.29 13.59
N THR A 189 36.99 14.35 14.45
CA THR A 189 37.88 14.62 15.58
C THR A 189 38.57 13.33 16.05
N LYS A 190 39.45 13.46 17.05
CA LYS A 190 40.03 12.32 17.77
C LYS A 190 39.41 12.20 19.16
N GLY A 191 39.27 10.98 19.64
CA GLY A 191 38.73 10.71 20.96
C GLY A 191 39.11 9.33 21.47
N MET A 192 38.89 9.09 22.76
CA MET A 192 39.23 7.82 23.37
C MET A 192 38.15 6.76 23.06
N HIS A 193 38.58 5.62 22.51
CA HIS A 193 37.74 4.43 22.35
C HIS A 193 38.53 3.19 22.76
N LYS A 194 37.96 2.35 23.62
CA LYS A 194 38.62 1.12 24.14
C LYS A 194 40.03 1.33 24.71
N GLY A 195 40.28 2.51 25.30
CA GLY A 195 41.57 2.85 25.91
C GLY A 195 42.62 3.41 24.96
N GLU A 196 42.30 3.61 23.68
CA GLU A 196 43.19 4.20 22.67
C GLU A 196 42.58 5.48 22.09
N GLU A 197 43.42 6.45 21.72
CA GLU A 197 42.98 7.62 20.96
C GLU A 197 42.80 7.22 19.50
N VAL A 198 41.56 7.29 19.01
CA VAL A 198 41.19 6.92 17.64
C VAL A 198 40.53 8.07 16.92
N LEU A 199 40.54 8.02 15.59
CA LEU A 199 39.76 8.93 14.76
C LEU A 199 38.26 8.58 14.88
N GLY A 200 37.42 9.60 14.93
CA GLY A 200 35.97 9.46 15.05
C GLY A 200 35.25 10.77 14.77
N LEU A 201 34.03 10.85 15.27
CA LEU A 201 33.11 11.95 15.02
C LEU A 201 32.51 12.39 16.36
N ASN A 202 32.51 13.69 16.63
CA ASN A 202 31.70 14.25 17.70
C ASN A 202 30.32 14.61 17.13
N VAL A 203 29.27 13.88 17.52
CA VAL A 203 27.96 13.93 16.86
C VAL A 203 26.88 14.49 17.80
N THR A 204 26.10 15.44 17.29
CA THR A 204 24.92 16.00 17.95
C THR A 204 23.68 15.82 17.07
N TRP A 205 22.59 15.33 17.64
CA TRP A 205 21.33 15.10 16.94
C TRP A 205 20.09 15.27 17.83
N ASP A 206 18.96 15.58 17.19
CA ASP A 206 17.62 15.51 17.78
C ASP A 206 16.64 14.93 16.76
N LYS A 207 16.13 13.73 17.05
CA LYS A 207 15.32 12.95 16.11
C LYS A 207 13.97 12.63 16.71
N ARG A 208 12.94 12.62 15.85
CA ARG A 208 11.55 12.35 16.22
C ARG A 208 10.89 11.41 15.24
N TYR A 209 9.79 10.82 15.68
CA TYR A 209 9.00 9.85 14.92
C TYR A 209 9.76 8.59 14.53
N ILE A 210 10.67 8.16 15.39
CA ILE A 210 11.50 6.99 15.13
C ILE A 210 10.77 5.75 15.61
N THR A 211 10.30 4.93 14.68
CA THR A 211 9.66 3.65 14.96
C THR A 211 10.64 2.70 15.65
N LEU A 212 10.15 1.94 16.63
CA LEU A 212 10.89 1.06 17.54
C LEU A 212 11.87 1.74 18.49
N ALA A 213 12.20 3.03 18.33
CA ALA A 213 13.12 3.74 19.24
C ALA A 213 12.88 3.50 20.74
N PRO A 214 11.62 3.47 21.25
CA PRO A 214 11.37 3.23 22.67
C PRO A 214 11.92 1.90 23.22
N ILE A 215 11.97 0.86 22.37
CA ILE A 215 12.38 -0.49 22.74
C ILE A 215 13.66 -0.96 22.02
N ALA A 216 14.21 -0.13 21.13
CA ALA A 216 15.37 -0.50 20.34
C ALA A 216 16.61 -0.65 21.21
N THR A 217 17.42 -1.66 20.92
CA THR A 217 18.75 -1.88 21.52
C THR A 217 19.87 -1.35 20.62
N VAL A 218 19.57 -1.16 19.33
CA VAL A 218 20.52 -0.66 18.33
C VAL A 218 19.90 0.51 17.56
N LEU A 219 20.67 1.59 17.44
CA LEU A 219 20.30 2.82 16.76
C LEU A 219 21.05 2.94 15.45
N GLY A 220 20.34 2.90 14.32
CA GLY A 220 20.84 3.44 13.06
C GLY A 220 20.62 4.96 13.04
N LEU A 221 21.62 5.74 12.66
CA LEU A 221 21.59 7.21 12.71
C LEU A 221 22.11 7.83 11.41
N ALA A 222 21.37 8.79 10.87
CA ALA A 222 21.82 9.62 9.74
C ALA A 222 22.08 11.07 10.18
N PHE A 223 23.24 11.60 9.78
CA PHE A 223 23.71 12.96 10.10
C PHE A 223 24.69 13.46 9.02
N LYS A 224 24.95 14.77 8.98
CA LYS A 224 25.92 15.40 8.07
C LYS A 224 27.30 15.45 8.70
N VAL A 225 28.34 15.13 7.93
CA VAL A 225 29.73 15.15 8.42
C VAL A 225 30.46 16.39 7.94
N PHE A 226 31.20 17.01 8.87
CA PHE A 226 32.09 18.14 8.61
C PHE A 226 33.50 17.86 9.12
N ASP A 227 34.51 18.27 8.36
CA ASP A 227 35.94 18.12 8.66
C ASP A 227 36.65 19.48 8.70
N PRO A 228 36.42 20.30 9.73
CA PRO A 228 37.00 21.64 9.83
C PRO A 228 38.52 21.64 10.02
N GLU A 229 39.08 20.54 10.53
CA GLU A 229 40.52 20.37 10.77
C GLU A 229 41.22 19.61 9.63
N HIS A 230 40.50 19.24 8.58
CA HIS A 230 41.04 18.52 7.41
C HIS A 230 41.76 17.21 7.77
N LEU A 231 41.22 16.45 8.73
CA LEU A 231 41.79 15.19 9.19
C LEU A 231 41.54 14.02 8.21
N LEU A 232 40.55 14.14 7.33
CA LEU A 232 40.20 13.15 6.30
C LEU A 232 40.48 13.62 4.88
N GLY A 233 40.52 14.94 4.65
CA GLY A 233 40.89 15.52 3.36
C GLY A 233 40.54 17.00 3.22
N ASP A 234 40.59 17.52 1.99
CA ASP A 234 40.51 18.96 1.72
C ASP A 234 39.08 19.56 1.77
N LYS A 235 38.05 18.72 1.93
CA LYS A 235 36.64 19.16 1.91
C LYS A 235 36.13 19.40 3.32
N LEU A 236 35.56 20.58 3.56
CA LEU A 236 34.89 20.90 4.81
C LEU A 236 33.62 20.08 5.02
N GLU A 237 32.69 20.10 4.06
CA GLU A 237 31.44 19.33 4.14
C GLU A 237 31.61 18.02 3.36
N LEU A 238 31.48 16.90 4.06
CA LEU A 238 31.68 15.57 3.49
C LEU A 238 30.35 14.93 3.04
N GLY A 239 29.22 15.39 3.58
CA GLY A 239 27.87 14.94 3.20
C GLY A 239 27.19 14.06 4.26
N ILE A 240 26.02 13.53 3.92
CA ILE A 240 25.23 12.67 4.81
C ILE A 240 25.95 11.33 5.01
N THR A 241 26.02 10.87 6.25
CA THR A 241 26.65 9.62 6.66
C THR A 241 25.70 8.83 7.55
N CYS A 242 25.75 7.50 7.45
CA CYS A 242 24.98 6.61 8.31
C CYS A 242 25.91 5.87 9.29
N ALA A 243 25.54 5.84 10.56
CA ALA A 243 26.22 5.09 11.60
C ALA A 243 25.27 4.10 12.27
N LEU A 244 25.84 3.09 12.91
CA LEU A 244 25.13 2.12 13.72
C LEU A 244 25.80 2.02 15.09
N LEU A 245 25.03 2.20 16.16
CA LEU A 245 25.54 2.24 17.52
C LEU A 245 24.58 1.60 18.53
N PRO A 246 25.09 0.97 19.60
CA PRO A 246 24.24 0.40 20.65
C PRO A 246 23.55 1.51 21.45
N LYS A 247 22.34 1.24 21.95
CA LYS A 247 21.59 2.12 22.86
C LYS A 247 22.41 2.54 24.09
N SER A 248 23.24 1.65 24.59
CA SER A 248 24.07 1.86 25.78
C SER A 248 25.30 2.75 25.53
N HIS A 249 25.54 3.19 24.28
CA HIS A 249 26.68 4.03 23.97
C HIS A 249 26.60 5.37 24.74
N PRO A 250 27.66 5.83 25.43
CA PRO A 250 27.60 7.01 26.27
C PRO A 250 27.07 8.24 25.54
N GLY A 251 26.10 8.93 26.15
CA GLY A 251 25.48 10.14 25.59
C GLY A 251 24.30 9.90 24.63
N VAL A 252 23.96 8.64 24.31
CA VAL A 252 22.73 8.32 23.57
C VAL A 252 21.53 8.38 24.51
N GLU A 253 20.56 9.24 24.18
CA GLU A 253 19.24 9.26 24.80
C GLU A 253 18.22 8.57 23.86
N LEU A 254 17.57 7.52 24.37
CA LEU A 254 16.62 6.70 23.60
C LEU A 254 15.59 6.06 24.55
N GLY A 255 14.30 6.22 24.27
CA GLY A 255 13.25 5.56 25.09
C GLY A 255 11.90 6.26 25.13
N ASN A 256 11.86 7.59 24.97
CA ASN A 256 10.61 8.35 25.04
C ASN A 256 9.68 8.03 23.87
N ARG A 257 8.36 8.17 24.08
CA ARG A 257 7.32 7.75 23.15
C ARG A 257 6.48 8.92 22.60
N HIS A 258 5.98 8.75 21.39
CA HIS A 258 4.89 9.51 20.81
C HIS A 258 3.60 8.67 20.78
N ASP A 259 2.46 9.33 20.56
CA ASP A 259 1.15 8.70 20.39
C ASP A 259 0.60 8.94 18.97
N PRO A 260 0.89 8.05 18.00
CA PRO A 260 0.42 8.19 16.63
C PRO A 260 -1.04 7.76 16.53
N MET A 261 -1.96 8.71 16.71
CA MET A 261 -3.41 8.51 16.53
C MET A 261 -4.02 7.44 17.46
N GLY A 262 -3.41 7.18 18.61
CA GLY A 262 -3.82 6.11 19.52
C GLY A 262 -3.38 4.70 19.09
N VAL A 263 -2.68 4.55 17.96
CA VAL A 263 -2.26 3.24 17.45
C VAL A 263 -1.05 2.73 18.22
N ARG A 264 -1.19 1.59 18.89
CA ARG A 264 -0.20 1.07 19.86
C ARG A 264 1.01 0.35 19.26
N PHE A 265 1.76 1.02 18.39
CA PHE A 265 3.13 0.62 18.05
C PHE A 265 4.15 1.58 18.67
N TYR A 266 5.38 1.10 18.86
CA TYR A 266 6.43 1.93 19.45
C TYR A 266 6.97 2.94 18.45
N ASN A 267 6.82 4.22 18.79
CA ASN A 267 7.36 5.35 18.04
C ASN A 267 7.87 6.39 19.03
N GLY A 268 9.02 7.01 18.77
CA GLY A 268 9.69 7.81 19.80
C GLY A 268 10.72 8.82 19.30
N THR A 269 11.53 9.30 20.23
CA THR A 269 12.65 10.24 19.99
C THR A 269 14.00 9.60 20.29
N THR A 270 15.05 10.14 19.68
CA THR A 270 16.42 9.93 20.14
C THR A 270 17.21 11.23 20.07
N ARG A 271 18.10 11.43 21.04
CA ARG A 271 18.97 12.61 21.13
C ARG A 271 20.38 12.22 21.51
N GLY A 272 21.29 13.10 21.19
CA GLY A 272 22.66 13.02 21.63
C GLY A 272 23.30 14.39 21.50
N LYS A 273 24.11 14.76 22.48
CA LYS A 273 24.89 15.99 22.44
C LYS A 273 26.34 15.65 22.67
N ASP A 274 27.16 16.06 21.71
CA ASP A 274 28.60 15.84 21.75
C ASP A 274 29.00 14.37 22.00
N VAL A 275 28.35 13.44 21.29
CA VAL A 275 28.59 12.00 21.43
C VAL A 275 29.74 11.57 20.51
N PHE A 276 30.81 11.03 21.09
CA PHE A 276 31.92 10.50 20.32
C PHE A 276 31.58 9.16 19.66
N ILE A 277 31.62 9.10 18.33
CA ILE A 277 31.35 7.91 17.51
C ILE A 277 32.64 7.51 16.77
N PRO A 278 33.25 6.34 17.07
CA PRO A 278 34.46 5.90 16.36
C PRO A 278 34.15 5.56 14.90
N MET A 279 35.16 5.63 14.02
CA MET A 279 34.97 5.38 12.57
C MET A 279 34.41 3.99 12.25
N ASP A 280 34.65 2.99 13.11
CA ASP A 280 34.13 1.62 12.94
C ASP A 280 32.60 1.52 13.08
N PHE A 281 31.95 2.53 13.65
CA PHE A 281 30.48 2.60 13.75
C PHE A 281 29.84 3.14 12.46
N ILE A 282 30.62 3.79 11.59
CA ILE A 282 30.13 4.24 10.28
C ILE A 282 29.85 3.03 9.39
N ILE A 283 28.67 2.95 8.79
CA ILE A 283 28.28 1.79 7.98
C ILE A 283 29.21 1.67 6.76
N GLY A 284 29.96 0.57 6.70
CA GLY A 284 31.00 0.33 5.70
C GLY A 284 32.34 1.05 5.96
N GLY A 285 32.50 1.65 7.14
CA GLY A 285 33.71 2.29 7.64
C GLY A 285 33.98 3.69 7.07
N GLN A 286 35.15 4.24 7.40
CA GLN A 286 35.57 5.61 7.02
C GLN A 286 35.38 5.92 5.52
N LYS A 287 35.59 4.95 4.62
CA LYS A 287 35.45 5.11 3.15
C LYS A 287 34.03 5.44 2.68
N ASN A 288 33.03 5.30 3.56
CA ASN A 288 31.62 5.55 3.28
C ASN A 288 31.09 6.83 3.92
N ILE A 289 31.94 7.63 4.56
CA ILE A 289 31.59 8.99 4.93
C ILE A 289 31.11 9.74 3.67
N GLY A 290 29.99 10.45 3.82
CA GLY A 290 29.35 11.21 2.74
C GLY A 290 28.46 10.40 1.80
N LYS A 291 28.44 9.06 1.91
CA LYS A 291 27.64 8.19 1.03
C LYS A 291 26.30 7.75 1.62
N GLY A 292 25.94 8.27 2.79
CA GLY A 292 24.73 7.87 3.50
C GLY A 292 23.44 8.21 2.72
N TRP A 293 23.40 9.32 1.99
CA TRP A 293 22.21 9.68 1.20
C TRP A 293 21.92 8.67 0.10
N GLN A 294 22.93 8.28 -0.69
CA GLN A 294 22.84 7.20 -1.66
C GLN A 294 22.28 5.91 -1.04
N MET A 295 22.82 5.48 0.11
CA MET A 295 22.36 4.27 0.81
C MET A 295 20.88 4.37 1.19
N LEU A 296 20.47 5.51 1.75
CA LEU A 296 19.10 5.75 2.18
C LEU A 296 18.12 5.68 1.02
N VAL A 297 18.41 6.37 -0.09
CA VAL A 297 17.49 6.42 -1.24
C VAL A 297 17.38 5.05 -1.93
N SER A 298 18.47 4.28 -1.97
CA SER A 298 18.47 2.91 -2.51
C SER A 298 17.61 1.96 -1.68
N CYS A 299 17.83 1.86 -0.36
CA CYS A 299 17.07 0.95 0.51
C CYS A 299 15.60 1.39 0.69
N LEU A 300 15.33 2.70 0.73
CA LEU A 300 13.95 3.22 0.75
C LEU A 300 13.11 2.75 -0.45
N GLY A 301 13.74 2.49 -1.60
CA GLY A 301 13.06 2.01 -2.79
C GLY A 301 12.34 0.67 -2.56
N ALA A 302 13.00 -0.29 -1.93
CA ALA A 302 12.45 -1.63 -1.69
C ALA A 302 11.28 -1.59 -0.69
N GLY A 303 11.44 -0.89 0.45
CA GLY A 303 10.39 -0.75 1.46
C GLY A 303 9.07 -0.17 0.91
N ARG A 304 9.17 0.84 0.04
CA ARG A 304 8.02 1.46 -0.65
C ARG A 304 7.26 0.51 -1.58
N GLY A 305 7.91 -0.55 -2.06
CA GLY A 305 7.31 -1.56 -2.93
C GLY A 305 6.68 -2.75 -2.19
N ILE A 306 6.96 -2.91 -0.90
CA ILE A 306 6.58 -4.10 -0.12
C ILE A 306 5.66 -3.72 1.04
N SER A 307 6.15 -2.91 1.98
CA SER A 307 5.59 -2.76 3.32
C SER A 307 4.32 -1.90 3.33
N LEU A 308 4.39 -0.63 2.93
CA LEU A 308 3.20 0.24 2.91
C LEU A 308 2.14 -0.19 1.88
N PRO A 309 2.51 -0.66 0.67
CA PRO A 309 1.54 -1.27 -0.25
C PRO A 309 0.78 -2.45 0.36
N ALA A 310 1.44 -3.30 1.15
CA ALA A 310 0.81 -4.40 1.86
C ALA A 310 -0.28 -3.92 2.84
N MET A 311 -0.06 -2.81 3.56
CA MET A 311 -1.10 -2.24 4.43
C MET A 311 -2.31 -1.72 3.64
N GLY A 312 -2.08 -1.08 2.48
CA GLY A 312 -3.16 -0.63 1.59
C GLY A 312 -4.02 -1.80 1.09
N VAL A 313 -3.39 -2.92 0.74
CA VAL A 313 -4.06 -4.15 0.35
C VAL A 313 -4.79 -4.78 1.54
N ALA A 314 -4.15 -4.90 2.71
CA ALA A 314 -4.76 -5.46 3.92
C ALA A 314 -6.04 -4.71 4.28
N THR A 315 -6.00 -3.38 4.20
CA THR A 315 -7.17 -2.51 4.41
C THR A 315 -8.30 -2.87 3.45
N ALA A 316 -8.00 -3.02 2.16
CA ALA A 316 -9.01 -3.34 1.16
C ALA A 316 -9.57 -4.76 1.32
N GLN A 317 -8.74 -5.75 1.62
CA GLN A 317 -9.20 -7.13 1.85
C GLN A 317 -10.10 -7.22 3.09
N SER A 318 -9.72 -6.60 4.22
CA SER A 318 -10.55 -6.55 5.43
C SER A 318 -11.87 -5.80 5.20
N ALA A 319 -11.81 -4.64 4.54
CA ALA A 319 -12.98 -3.85 4.17
C ALA A 319 -13.93 -4.62 3.24
N PHE A 320 -13.39 -5.29 2.22
CA PHE A 320 -14.17 -6.07 1.26
C PHE A 320 -14.83 -7.29 1.92
N LYS A 321 -14.08 -8.07 2.71
CA LYS A 321 -14.64 -9.22 3.43
C LYS A 321 -15.79 -8.79 4.32
N SER A 322 -15.52 -7.87 5.25
CA SER A 322 -16.49 -7.43 6.25
C SER A 322 -17.73 -6.79 5.62
N THR A 323 -17.53 -5.91 4.63
CA THR A 323 -18.64 -5.15 4.02
C THR A 323 -19.50 -5.99 3.09
N SER A 324 -18.91 -6.91 2.33
CA SER A 324 -19.68 -7.84 1.48
C SER A 324 -20.53 -8.80 2.31
N GLU A 325 -19.99 -9.31 3.41
CA GLU A 325 -20.71 -10.17 4.36
C GLU A 325 -21.83 -9.39 5.05
N TYR A 326 -21.52 -8.22 5.62
CA TYR A 326 -22.52 -7.38 6.29
C TYR A 326 -23.65 -6.96 5.34
N SER A 327 -23.34 -6.59 4.10
CA SER A 327 -24.33 -6.17 3.10
C SER A 327 -25.30 -7.29 2.73
N PHE A 328 -24.85 -8.53 2.77
CA PHE A 328 -25.69 -9.70 2.55
C PHE A 328 -26.54 -10.04 3.79
N ILE A 329 -25.97 -9.93 4.99
CA ILE A 329 -26.59 -10.37 6.25
C ILE A 329 -27.62 -9.36 6.77
N ARG A 330 -27.25 -8.07 6.83
CA ARG A 330 -28.09 -7.00 7.37
C ARG A 330 -29.28 -6.77 6.47
N GLU A 331 -30.47 -6.76 7.06
CA GLU A 331 -31.73 -6.48 6.35
C GLU A 331 -32.36 -5.18 6.85
N GLN A 332 -32.85 -4.39 5.90
CA GLN A 332 -33.70 -3.21 6.13
C GLN A 332 -34.78 -3.19 5.06
N PHE A 333 -35.96 -2.65 5.40
CA PHE A 333 -37.11 -2.63 4.50
C PHE A 333 -37.44 -4.00 3.89
N GLY A 334 -37.20 -5.08 4.65
CA GLY A 334 -37.53 -6.46 4.26
C GLY A 334 -36.57 -7.13 3.27
N VAL A 335 -35.42 -6.52 2.95
CA VAL A 335 -34.42 -7.09 2.03
C VAL A 335 -32.98 -6.87 2.55
N PRO A 336 -31.99 -7.66 2.10
CA PRO A 336 -30.58 -7.39 2.37
C PRO A 336 -30.18 -5.98 1.92
N VAL A 337 -29.38 -5.27 2.71
CA VAL A 337 -28.99 -3.89 2.39
C VAL A 337 -28.15 -3.78 1.11
N GLY A 338 -27.43 -4.83 0.74
CA GLY A 338 -26.73 -4.91 -0.55
C GLY A 338 -27.64 -4.98 -1.77
N ARG A 339 -28.97 -4.95 -1.62
CA ARG A 339 -29.94 -4.81 -2.72
C ARG A 339 -30.29 -3.35 -3.05
N PHE A 340 -29.91 -2.39 -2.20
CA PHE A 340 -30.16 -0.97 -2.46
C PHE A 340 -29.08 -0.39 -3.37
N GLU A 341 -29.46 0.27 -4.46
CA GLU A 341 -28.52 0.76 -5.48
C GLU A 341 -27.41 1.67 -4.92
N GLY A 342 -27.73 2.50 -3.92
CA GLY A 342 -26.72 3.32 -3.23
C GLY A 342 -25.67 2.52 -2.45
N ILE A 343 -26.00 1.33 -1.96
CA ILE A 343 -25.05 0.38 -1.36
C ILE A 343 -24.33 -0.40 -2.46
N GLN A 344 -25.02 -0.76 -3.54
CA GLN A 344 -24.42 -1.48 -4.67
C GLN A 344 -23.29 -0.70 -5.32
N GLU A 345 -23.45 0.61 -5.47
CA GLU A 345 -22.40 1.51 -5.97
C GLU A 345 -21.11 1.40 -5.13
N LYS A 346 -21.24 1.54 -3.81
CA LYS A 346 -20.12 1.45 -2.86
C LYS A 346 -19.51 0.05 -2.84
N LEU A 347 -20.35 -1.00 -2.82
CA LEU A 347 -19.87 -2.38 -2.74
C LEU A 347 -19.13 -2.80 -4.02
N ALA A 348 -19.61 -2.38 -5.20
CA ALA A 348 -18.91 -2.62 -6.46
C ALA A 348 -17.55 -1.93 -6.50
N ASP A 349 -17.46 -0.69 -6.00
CA ASP A 349 -16.21 0.06 -5.94
C ASP A 349 -15.19 -0.57 -4.97
N ILE A 350 -15.63 -0.97 -3.76
CA ILE A 350 -14.83 -1.75 -2.81
C ILE A 350 -14.30 -3.03 -3.47
N ALA A 351 -15.17 -3.81 -4.12
CA ALA A 351 -14.80 -5.08 -4.73
C ALA A 351 -13.80 -4.91 -5.88
N GLY A 352 -14.07 -3.99 -6.81
CA GLY A 352 -13.23 -3.74 -7.97
C GLY A 352 -11.86 -3.16 -7.61
N LYS A 353 -11.79 -2.25 -6.64
CA LYS A 353 -10.52 -1.71 -6.14
C LYS A 353 -9.72 -2.71 -5.34
N THR A 354 -10.37 -3.61 -4.59
CA THR A 354 -9.67 -4.71 -3.91
C THR A 354 -8.97 -5.64 -4.91
N PHE A 355 -9.65 -5.97 -6.02
CA PHE A 355 -9.02 -6.72 -7.12
C PHE A 355 -7.83 -5.97 -7.72
N LEU A 356 -7.97 -4.66 -7.96
CA LEU A 356 -6.89 -3.84 -8.52
C LEU A 356 -5.69 -3.74 -7.58
N LEU A 357 -5.92 -3.54 -6.28
CA LEU A 357 -4.89 -3.46 -5.24
C LEU A 357 -4.09 -4.75 -5.15
N GLU A 358 -4.76 -5.91 -5.09
CA GLU A 358 -4.08 -7.20 -5.06
C GLU A 358 -3.29 -7.44 -6.35
N SER A 359 -3.86 -7.08 -7.51
CA SER A 359 -3.16 -7.16 -8.80
C SER A 359 -1.86 -6.35 -8.80
N MET A 360 -1.91 -5.10 -8.32
CA MET A 360 -0.74 -4.22 -8.21
C MET A 360 0.30 -4.76 -7.23
N ARG A 361 -0.12 -5.26 -6.06
CA ARG A 361 0.77 -5.88 -5.06
C ARG A 361 1.55 -7.04 -5.66
N VAL A 362 0.85 -7.95 -6.33
CA VAL A 362 1.47 -9.13 -6.96
C VAL A 362 2.47 -8.69 -8.02
N LEU A 363 2.11 -7.80 -8.95
CA LEU A 363 3.03 -7.35 -10.00
C LEU A 363 4.27 -6.64 -9.42
N THR A 364 4.09 -5.76 -8.43
CA THR A 364 5.22 -5.04 -7.82
C THR A 364 6.19 -5.99 -7.15
N THR A 365 5.68 -6.97 -6.39
CA THR A 365 6.51 -7.95 -5.69
C THR A 365 7.18 -8.95 -6.63
N GLU A 366 6.55 -9.30 -7.76
CA GLU A 366 7.19 -10.09 -8.83
C GLU A 366 8.37 -9.33 -9.45
N GLY A 367 8.20 -8.04 -9.75
CA GLY A 367 9.30 -7.21 -10.26
C GLY A 367 10.47 -7.14 -9.29
N LEU A 368 10.19 -6.92 -7.99
CA LEU A 368 11.21 -6.94 -6.94
C LEU A 368 11.87 -8.32 -6.78
N GLY A 369 11.12 -9.41 -6.98
CA GLY A 369 11.61 -10.78 -6.90
C GLY A 369 12.66 -11.13 -7.96
N GLU A 370 12.67 -10.42 -9.09
CA GLU A 370 13.70 -10.54 -10.13
C GLU A 370 15.02 -9.80 -9.77
N GLY A 371 15.13 -9.28 -8.54
CA GLY A 371 16.28 -8.49 -8.08
C GLY A 371 16.28 -7.05 -8.58
N LEU A 372 15.18 -6.60 -9.19
CA LEU A 372 15.02 -5.22 -9.64
C LEU A 372 14.65 -4.30 -8.48
N THR A 373 15.04 -3.04 -8.58
CA THR A 373 14.67 -1.97 -7.64
C THR A 373 13.98 -0.81 -8.36
N PRO A 374 12.81 -1.02 -9.00
CA PRO A 374 12.20 -0.04 -9.88
C PRO A 374 11.62 1.15 -9.08
N ALA A 375 12.39 2.23 -8.97
CA ALA A 375 12.09 3.37 -8.10
C ALA A 375 10.72 4.03 -8.42
N VAL A 376 10.36 4.10 -9.70
CA VAL A 376 9.08 4.67 -10.13
C VAL A 376 7.91 3.74 -9.77
N VAL A 377 8.03 2.45 -10.01
CA VAL A 377 6.97 1.46 -9.71
C VAL A 377 6.72 1.36 -8.20
N THR A 378 7.78 1.38 -7.40
CA THR A 378 7.65 1.37 -5.93
C THR A 378 7.03 2.66 -5.41
N ALA A 379 7.32 3.82 -6.03
CA ALA A 379 6.62 5.08 -5.74
C ALA A 379 5.12 5.03 -6.15
N ILE A 380 4.79 4.45 -7.30
CA ILE A 380 3.41 4.21 -7.75
C ILE A 380 2.67 3.33 -6.74
N ALA A 381 3.28 2.20 -6.35
CA ALA A 381 2.72 1.28 -5.39
C ALA A 381 2.46 1.98 -4.05
N LYS A 382 3.45 2.67 -3.48
CA LYS A 382 3.31 3.38 -2.21
C LYS A 382 2.17 4.39 -2.24
N TYR A 383 2.16 5.30 -3.21
CA TYR A 383 1.16 6.36 -3.28
C TYR A 383 -0.23 5.79 -3.60
N HIS A 384 -0.39 5.13 -4.75
CA HIS A 384 -1.72 4.73 -5.21
C HIS A 384 -2.35 3.65 -4.35
N MET A 385 -1.58 2.68 -3.84
CA MET A 385 -2.18 1.58 -3.09
C MET A 385 -2.61 2.00 -1.69
N THR A 386 -1.89 2.92 -1.03
CA THR A 386 -2.32 3.47 0.26
C THR A 386 -3.53 4.40 0.12
N GLU A 387 -3.58 5.23 -0.94
CA GLU A 387 -4.73 6.08 -1.24
C GLU A 387 -5.99 5.28 -1.60
N LEU A 388 -5.83 4.21 -2.39
CA LEU A 388 -6.95 3.33 -2.74
C LEU A 388 -7.43 2.52 -1.54
N GLY A 389 -6.53 2.03 -0.69
CA GLY A 389 -6.91 1.41 0.58
C GLY A 389 -7.73 2.35 1.46
N ARG A 390 -7.34 3.63 1.55
CA ARG A 390 -8.11 4.67 2.26
C ARG A 390 -9.51 4.87 1.70
N ASP A 391 -9.62 4.98 0.39
CA ASP A 391 -10.91 5.18 -0.27
C ASP A 391 -11.84 3.97 -0.06
N VAL A 392 -11.31 2.75 -0.24
CA VAL A 392 -12.06 1.51 0.02
C VAL A 392 -12.55 1.44 1.46
N LEU A 393 -11.71 1.80 2.44
CA LEU A 393 -12.11 1.79 3.85
C LEU A 393 -13.18 2.84 4.16
N ASN A 394 -13.06 4.06 3.63
CA ASN A 394 -14.09 5.09 3.81
C ASN A 394 -15.46 4.60 3.32
N GLN A 395 -15.50 3.94 2.16
CA GLN A 395 -16.75 3.40 1.62
C GLN A 395 -17.29 2.24 2.45
N ALA A 396 -16.42 1.41 3.02
CA ALA A 396 -16.82 0.37 3.95
C ALA A 396 -17.46 0.95 5.23
N MET A 397 -16.92 2.06 5.75
CA MET A 397 -17.51 2.78 6.87
C MET A 397 -18.91 3.31 6.53
N ASP A 398 -19.11 3.88 5.33
CA ASP A 398 -20.42 4.35 4.88
C ASP A 398 -21.46 3.23 4.81
N VAL A 399 -21.08 2.06 4.27
CA VAL A 399 -22.01 0.92 4.12
C VAL A 399 -22.37 0.29 5.47
N GLN A 400 -21.40 0.15 6.37
CA GLN A 400 -21.64 -0.45 7.70
C GLN A 400 -22.22 0.55 8.71
N ALA A 401 -22.11 1.85 8.44
CA ALA A 401 -22.70 2.96 9.18
C ALA A 401 -22.45 2.86 10.69
N GLY A 402 -23.53 2.83 11.49
CA GLY A 402 -23.45 2.74 12.94
C GLY A 402 -22.58 1.60 13.45
N LYS A 403 -22.57 0.43 12.77
CA LYS A 403 -21.74 -0.71 13.19
C LYS A 403 -20.24 -0.39 13.10
N ALA A 404 -19.84 0.35 12.07
CA ALA A 404 -18.43 0.63 11.79
C ALA A 404 -17.80 1.56 12.83
N ILE A 405 -18.59 2.46 13.42
CA ILE A 405 -18.11 3.50 14.35
C ILE A 405 -18.16 3.10 15.83
N GLN A 406 -18.79 1.98 16.18
CA GLN A 406 -18.83 1.47 17.56
C GLN A 406 -17.62 0.56 17.79
N ARG A 407 -16.63 1.02 18.54
CA ARG A 407 -15.43 0.23 18.87
C ARG A 407 -15.79 -0.91 19.82
N GLY A 408 -15.13 -2.05 19.66
CA GLY A 408 -15.29 -3.24 20.49
C GLY A 408 -14.70 -4.48 19.81
N PRO A 409 -14.64 -5.63 20.51
CA PRO A 409 -14.07 -6.87 19.98
C PRO A 409 -14.70 -7.37 18.67
N GLN A 410 -15.97 -7.05 18.40
CA GLN A 410 -16.67 -7.44 17.17
C GLN A 410 -16.46 -6.47 16.01
N ASN A 411 -15.88 -5.29 16.24
CA ASN A 411 -15.63 -4.31 15.20
C ASN A 411 -14.40 -4.68 14.37
N THR A 412 -14.55 -4.74 13.05
CA THR A 412 -13.47 -5.16 12.12
C THR A 412 -12.82 -4.00 11.36
N LEU A 413 -13.25 -2.74 11.56
CA LEU A 413 -12.85 -1.60 10.71
C LEU A 413 -12.30 -0.40 11.50
N ALA A 414 -12.79 -0.12 12.69
CA ALA A 414 -12.54 1.12 13.42
C ALA A 414 -11.05 1.36 13.71
N ASN A 415 -10.34 0.34 14.20
CA ASN A 415 -8.90 0.48 14.50
C ASN A 415 -8.08 0.70 13.21
N GLY A 416 -8.42 -0.01 12.13
CA GLY A 416 -7.82 0.21 10.82
C GLY A 416 -8.09 1.63 10.28
N TYR A 417 -9.28 2.16 10.54
CA TYR A 417 -9.66 3.53 10.16
C TYR A 417 -8.83 4.57 10.89
N SER A 418 -8.64 4.42 12.21
CA SER A 418 -7.80 5.32 13.01
C SER A 418 -6.33 5.30 12.57
N ALA A 419 -5.83 4.15 12.11
CA ALA A 419 -4.45 4.00 11.66
C ALA A 419 -4.17 4.53 10.24
N LEU A 420 -5.23 4.74 9.45
CA LEU A 420 -5.15 5.08 8.03
C LEU A 420 -4.26 6.29 7.68
N PRO A 421 -4.26 7.41 8.45
CA PRO A 421 -3.41 8.56 8.16
C PRO A 421 -1.90 8.29 8.25
N ILE A 422 -1.49 7.24 8.97
CA ILE A 422 -0.06 6.93 9.17
C ILE A 422 0.57 6.48 7.85
N ALA A 423 -0.06 5.52 7.16
CA ALA A 423 0.44 4.91 5.93
C ALA A 423 0.69 5.92 4.79
N ILE A 424 -0.16 6.93 4.70
CA ILE A 424 -0.08 7.97 3.65
C ILE A 424 0.98 9.04 3.97
N THR A 425 1.38 9.16 5.24
CA THR A 425 2.29 10.20 5.74
C THR A 425 3.76 9.75 5.74
N VAL A 426 4.03 8.50 6.12
CA VAL A 426 5.41 8.00 6.32
C VAL A 426 6.07 7.47 5.03
N GLU A 427 7.39 7.19 5.11
CA GLU A 427 8.28 6.78 4.00
C GLU A 427 8.25 7.69 2.76
N GLY A 428 8.05 8.98 3.02
CA GLY A 428 7.82 10.03 2.02
C GLY A 428 6.32 10.26 1.86
N ALA A 429 5.84 11.43 2.29
CA ALA A 429 4.42 11.76 2.23
C ALA A 429 3.86 11.58 0.83
N ASN A 430 2.63 11.08 0.73
CA ASN A 430 1.96 10.83 -0.54
C ASN A 430 1.96 12.03 -1.50
N ILE A 431 1.88 13.25 -0.95
CA ILE A 431 1.98 14.50 -1.71
C ILE A 431 3.33 14.59 -2.43
N LEU A 432 4.44 14.35 -1.72
CA LEU A 432 5.79 14.38 -2.30
C LEU A 432 5.99 13.24 -3.30
N THR A 433 5.59 12.02 -2.94
CA THR A 433 5.74 10.84 -3.80
C THR A 433 5.02 11.06 -5.14
N ARG A 434 3.78 11.54 -5.10
CA ARG A 434 2.99 11.79 -6.31
C ARG A 434 3.54 12.94 -7.15
N ASN A 435 3.85 14.07 -6.51
CA ASN A 435 4.17 15.30 -7.25
C ASN A 435 5.62 15.34 -7.75
N LEU A 436 6.56 14.72 -7.05
CA LEU A 436 7.99 14.84 -7.36
C LEU A 436 8.62 13.54 -7.87
N MET A 437 8.24 12.37 -7.32
CA MET A 437 8.94 11.11 -7.62
C MET A 437 8.41 10.41 -8.88
N ILE A 438 7.11 10.12 -8.94
CA ILE A 438 6.54 9.24 -9.98
C ILE A 438 6.86 9.75 -11.39
N PHE A 439 6.55 11.00 -11.68
CA PHE A 439 6.85 11.56 -13.00
C PHE A 439 8.24 12.19 -13.08
N GLY A 440 8.71 12.92 -12.07
CA GLY A 440 10.00 13.61 -12.14
C GLY A 440 11.16 12.65 -12.41
N GLN A 441 11.28 11.61 -11.59
CA GLN A 441 12.29 10.57 -11.80
C GLN A 441 11.96 9.70 -13.02
N GLY A 442 10.66 9.41 -13.23
CA GLY A 442 10.18 8.64 -14.37
C GLY A 442 10.55 9.25 -15.72
N ALA A 443 10.36 10.55 -15.90
CA ALA A 443 10.67 11.25 -17.15
C ALA A 443 12.16 11.20 -17.48
N MET A 444 13.02 11.43 -16.49
CA MET A 444 14.48 11.37 -16.67
C MET A 444 14.98 9.96 -16.98
N ARG A 445 14.45 8.94 -16.30
CA ARG A 445 14.95 7.56 -16.39
C ARG A 445 14.30 6.75 -17.51
N CYS A 446 13.02 6.98 -17.81
CA CYS A 446 12.26 6.18 -18.77
C CYS A 446 12.33 6.72 -20.20
N HIS A 447 12.69 7.99 -20.40
CA HIS A 447 12.87 8.54 -21.74
C HIS A 447 14.21 8.05 -22.34
N PRO A 448 14.22 7.42 -23.53
CA PRO A 448 15.40 6.75 -24.09
C PRO A 448 16.65 7.61 -24.29
N HIS A 449 16.49 8.94 -24.31
CA HIS A 449 17.55 9.88 -24.66
C HIS A 449 17.70 11.03 -23.65
N LEU A 450 16.83 11.16 -22.63
CA LEU A 450 16.78 12.38 -21.83
C LEU A 450 17.96 12.48 -20.87
N LYS A 451 18.29 11.38 -20.18
CA LYS A 451 19.48 11.29 -19.32
C LYS A 451 20.76 11.62 -20.09
N GLU A 452 20.97 10.96 -21.23
CA GLU A 452 22.13 11.20 -22.11
C GLU A 452 22.23 12.67 -22.56
N MET A 453 21.09 13.31 -22.89
CA MET A 453 21.08 14.75 -23.23
C MET A 453 21.50 15.62 -22.05
N VAL A 454 21.01 15.35 -20.84
CA VAL A 454 21.38 16.11 -19.63
C VAL A 454 22.87 15.95 -19.33
N ASP A 455 23.39 14.72 -19.38
CA ASP A 455 24.81 14.43 -19.17
C ASP A 455 25.69 15.20 -20.16
N LEU A 456 25.31 15.21 -21.45
CA LEU A 456 26.03 15.95 -22.49
C LEU A 456 25.94 17.48 -22.32
N ILE A 457 24.82 18.01 -21.81
CA ILE A 457 24.68 19.45 -21.49
C ILE A 457 25.71 19.86 -20.42
N HIS A 458 25.94 19.00 -19.42
CA HIS A 458 26.89 19.28 -18.35
C HIS A 458 28.34 18.91 -18.69
N SER A 459 28.58 18.02 -19.67
CA SER A 459 29.91 17.61 -20.11
C SER A 459 30.83 18.77 -20.54
N SER A 460 32.11 18.65 -20.21
CA SER A 460 33.20 19.54 -20.62
C SER A 460 33.96 19.03 -21.86
N ASP A 461 33.54 17.92 -22.46
CA ASP A 461 34.25 17.33 -23.61
C ASP A 461 34.15 18.20 -24.87
N SER A 462 35.24 18.23 -25.64
CA SER A 462 35.32 18.99 -26.89
C SER A 462 34.33 18.51 -27.96
N ASN A 463 33.94 17.23 -27.94
CA ASN A 463 32.96 16.64 -28.86
C ASN A 463 31.50 16.71 -28.35
N ALA A 464 31.26 17.28 -27.16
CA ALA A 464 29.94 17.25 -26.52
C ALA A 464 28.84 17.92 -27.35
N ASP A 465 29.15 18.97 -28.13
CA ASP A 465 28.18 19.63 -29.00
C ASP A 465 27.72 18.74 -30.17
N ALA A 466 28.63 17.96 -30.77
CA ALA A 466 28.30 17.08 -31.89
C ALA A 466 27.47 15.88 -31.44
N GLU A 467 27.87 15.23 -30.34
CA GLU A 467 27.09 14.14 -29.74
C GLU A 467 25.73 14.65 -29.24
N PHE A 468 25.66 15.84 -28.63
CA PHE A 468 24.39 16.45 -28.21
C PHE A 468 23.42 16.61 -29.39
N ASN A 469 23.88 17.14 -30.53
CA ASN A 469 23.04 17.32 -31.71
C ASN A 469 22.53 15.98 -32.28
N LYS A 470 23.34 14.92 -32.22
CA LYS A 470 22.96 13.57 -32.64
C LYS A 470 21.88 12.99 -31.72
N VAL A 471 22.03 13.12 -30.41
CA VAL A 471 21.03 12.67 -29.42
C VAL A 471 19.74 13.50 -29.50
N LEU A 472 19.85 14.81 -29.74
CA LEU A 472 18.71 15.68 -29.99
C LEU A 472 17.93 15.24 -31.23
N GLY A 473 18.60 14.90 -32.34
CA GLY A 473 17.96 14.36 -33.53
C GLY A 473 17.22 13.05 -33.29
N LYS A 474 17.80 12.13 -32.50
CA LYS A 474 17.13 10.89 -32.06
C LYS A 474 15.88 11.21 -31.23
N THR A 475 15.98 12.15 -30.31
CA THR A 475 14.85 12.60 -29.47
C THR A 475 13.71 13.17 -30.30
N VAL A 476 13.99 14.07 -31.25
CA VAL A 476 12.95 14.62 -32.13
C VAL A 476 12.28 13.52 -32.95
N LYS A 477 13.05 12.57 -33.50
CA LYS A 477 12.49 11.42 -34.23
C LYS A 477 11.60 10.54 -33.35
N PHE A 478 12.03 10.30 -32.11
CA PHE A 478 11.26 9.55 -31.12
C PHE A 478 9.94 10.25 -30.79
N SER A 479 9.98 11.55 -30.46
CA SER A 479 8.79 12.34 -30.15
C SER A 479 7.83 12.43 -31.33
N ALA A 480 8.33 12.64 -32.56
CA ALA A 480 7.50 12.65 -33.76
C ALA A 480 6.79 11.29 -33.97
N LYS A 481 7.52 10.17 -33.85
CA LYS A 481 6.96 8.82 -33.96
C LYS A 481 5.86 8.57 -32.92
N ASN A 482 6.06 9.03 -31.68
CA ASN A 482 5.08 8.90 -30.62
C ASN A 482 3.85 9.79 -30.84
N ALA A 483 4.04 11.01 -31.34
CA ALA A 483 2.95 11.90 -31.71
C ALA A 483 2.05 11.30 -32.81
N PHE A 484 2.64 10.76 -33.90
CA PHE A 484 1.87 10.10 -34.96
C PHE A 484 1.14 8.84 -34.46
N ARG A 485 1.77 8.08 -33.56
CA ARG A 485 1.16 6.90 -32.94
C ARG A 485 0.00 7.27 -32.02
N SER A 486 0.16 8.33 -31.22
CA SER A 486 -0.93 8.91 -30.42
C SER A 486 -2.09 9.34 -31.30
N LEU A 487 -1.81 10.09 -32.37
CA LEU A 487 -2.82 10.58 -33.31
C LEU A 487 -3.59 9.40 -33.91
N GLY A 488 -2.87 8.40 -34.43
CA GLY A 488 -3.48 7.20 -34.98
C GLY A 488 -4.36 6.47 -33.95
N ASN A 489 -3.82 6.17 -32.77
CA ASN A 489 -4.59 5.46 -31.72
C ASN A 489 -5.79 6.26 -31.21
N SER A 490 -5.74 7.59 -31.29
CA SER A 490 -6.80 8.49 -30.80
C SER A 490 -7.97 8.60 -31.79
N TYR A 491 -7.71 8.69 -33.10
CA TYR A 491 -8.75 8.85 -34.12
C TYR A 491 -9.15 7.54 -34.82
N MET A 492 -8.30 6.50 -34.79
CA MET A 492 -8.55 5.24 -35.49
C MET A 492 -8.53 4.06 -34.50
N PRO A 493 -9.62 3.82 -33.73
CA PRO A 493 -9.65 2.73 -32.74
C PRO A 493 -9.36 1.33 -33.31
N PHE A 494 -9.63 1.12 -34.61
CA PHE A 494 -9.40 -0.15 -35.30
C PHE A 494 -7.92 -0.50 -35.50
N ILE A 495 -6.99 0.46 -35.45
CA ILE A 495 -5.54 0.18 -35.55
C ILE A 495 -4.91 -0.18 -34.20
N ARG A 496 -5.65 -0.05 -33.09
CA ARG A 496 -5.15 -0.40 -31.75
C ARG A 496 -4.88 -1.89 -31.69
N LYS A 497 -3.71 -2.25 -31.16
CA LYS A 497 -3.25 -3.64 -31.02
C LYS A 497 -3.39 -4.12 -29.58
N SER A 498 -3.58 -5.43 -29.44
CA SER A 498 -3.55 -6.18 -28.18
C SER A 498 -2.86 -7.51 -28.48
N GLU A 499 -2.12 -8.00 -27.50
CA GLU A 499 -1.38 -9.26 -27.57
C GLU A 499 -2.07 -10.36 -26.76
N SER A 500 -3.18 -10.05 -26.05
CA SER A 500 -3.97 -11.03 -25.31
C SER A 500 -4.67 -12.02 -26.24
N VAL A 501 -4.68 -13.29 -25.80
CA VAL A 501 -5.47 -14.36 -26.39
C VAL A 501 -6.93 -14.37 -25.88
N TYR A 502 -7.23 -13.62 -24.82
CA TYR A 502 -8.54 -13.62 -24.16
C TYR A 502 -9.45 -12.51 -24.71
N PRO A 503 -10.57 -12.82 -25.36
CA PRO A 503 -11.44 -11.83 -25.98
C PRO A 503 -11.92 -10.72 -25.03
N GLU A 504 -12.19 -11.06 -23.77
CA GLU A 504 -12.63 -10.12 -22.74
C GLU A 504 -11.54 -9.11 -22.34
N VAL A 505 -10.26 -9.45 -22.49
CA VAL A 505 -9.11 -8.60 -22.19
C VAL A 505 -8.75 -7.68 -23.36
N VAL A 506 -8.90 -8.17 -24.60
CA VAL A 506 -8.47 -7.48 -25.83
C VAL A 506 -8.98 -6.03 -25.91
N LYS A 507 -10.25 -5.79 -25.54
CA LYS A 507 -10.84 -4.44 -25.58
C LYS A 507 -10.16 -3.47 -24.60
N TYR A 508 -9.74 -3.95 -23.44
CA TYR A 508 -9.13 -3.14 -22.40
C TYR A 508 -7.64 -2.92 -22.69
N GLU A 509 -6.90 -3.95 -23.11
CA GLU A 509 -5.49 -3.82 -23.51
C GLU A 509 -5.34 -2.82 -24.68
N LYS A 510 -6.22 -2.88 -25.69
CA LYS A 510 -6.23 -1.88 -26.79
C LYS A 510 -6.40 -0.45 -26.28
N ARG A 511 -7.27 -0.24 -25.28
CA ARG A 511 -7.50 1.09 -24.69
C ARG A 511 -6.34 1.54 -23.82
N LEU A 512 -5.74 0.62 -23.07
CA LEU A 512 -4.57 0.86 -22.23
C LEU A 512 -3.37 1.30 -23.07
N ASN A 513 -3.12 0.60 -24.19
CA ASN A 513 -2.11 0.96 -25.18
C ASN A 513 -2.38 2.33 -25.82
N ALA A 514 -3.65 2.68 -26.06
CA ALA A 514 -4.01 4.01 -26.56
C ALA A 514 -3.77 5.11 -25.53
N LEU A 515 -4.08 4.86 -24.25
CA LEU A 515 -3.86 5.81 -23.16
C LEU A 515 -2.36 6.09 -22.97
N SER A 516 -1.54 5.05 -22.94
CA SER A 516 -0.07 5.18 -22.91
C SER A 516 0.46 5.89 -24.15
N ALA A 517 -0.09 5.64 -25.35
CA ALA A 517 0.31 6.35 -26.56
C ALA A 517 0.05 7.87 -26.48
N LYS A 518 -1.01 8.31 -25.79
CA LYS A 518 -1.29 9.73 -25.54
C LYS A 518 -0.29 10.35 -24.56
N LEU A 519 0.13 9.62 -23.53
CA LEU A 519 1.08 10.10 -22.52
C LEU A 519 2.40 10.58 -23.14
N ALA A 520 2.99 9.78 -24.03
CA ALA A 520 4.32 10.04 -24.58
C ALA A 520 4.47 11.45 -25.20
N PRO A 521 3.64 11.88 -26.17
CA PRO A 521 3.74 13.25 -26.69
C PRO A 521 3.41 14.32 -25.64
N LEU A 522 2.50 14.06 -24.70
CA LEU A 522 2.19 15.02 -23.63
C LEU A 522 3.43 15.28 -22.77
N ALA A 523 4.15 14.23 -22.39
CA ALA A 523 5.39 14.32 -21.63
C ALA A 523 6.49 15.04 -22.44
N ASP A 524 6.72 14.65 -23.69
CA ASP A 524 7.76 15.22 -24.55
C ASP A 524 7.52 16.72 -24.82
N PHE A 525 6.29 17.12 -25.16
CA PHE A 525 5.97 18.54 -25.37
C PHE A 525 6.03 19.34 -24.06
N SER A 526 5.75 18.72 -22.90
CA SER A 526 5.92 19.36 -21.61
C SER A 526 7.38 19.68 -21.33
N LEU A 527 8.25 18.70 -21.54
CA LEU A 527 9.70 18.87 -21.39
C LEU A 527 10.24 19.92 -22.37
N LEU A 528 9.74 19.93 -23.61
CA LEU A 528 10.14 20.91 -24.63
C LEU A 528 9.74 22.35 -24.27
N VAL A 529 8.51 22.55 -23.79
CA VAL A 529 7.94 23.89 -23.58
C VAL A 529 8.26 24.46 -22.20
N LEU A 530 8.23 23.61 -21.17
CA LEU A 530 8.43 24.03 -19.78
C LEU A 530 9.87 23.81 -19.31
N GLY A 531 10.62 22.90 -19.92
CA GLY A 531 12.00 22.61 -19.50
C GLY A 531 12.09 22.35 -17.99
N GLY A 532 12.99 23.06 -17.32
CA GLY A 532 13.16 22.98 -15.85
C GLY A 532 11.96 23.46 -15.03
N GLU A 533 11.08 24.31 -15.59
CA GLU A 533 9.86 24.77 -14.90
C GLU A 533 8.82 23.65 -14.74
N LEU A 534 8.95 22.55 -15.50
CA LEU A 534 8.07 21.38 -15.32
C LEU A 534 8.23 20.78 -13.92
N LYS A 535 9.45 20.80 -13.36
CA LYS A 535 9.73 20.33 -11.99
C LYS A 535 9.01 21.17 -10.93
N LYS A 536 8.84 22.47 -11.18
CA LYS A 536 8.09 23.38 -10.31
C LYS A 536 6.58 23.31 -10.54
N SER A 537 6.16 22.79 -11.69
CA SER A 537 4.76 22.63 -12.08
C SER A 537 4.17 21.34 -11.51
N GLU A 538 4.19 21.19 -10.19
CA GLU A 538 3.82 19.95 -9.48
C GLU A 538 2.47 19.38 -9.93
N LEU A 539 1.46 20.22 -10.11
CA LEU A 539 0.12 19.77 -10.55
C LEU A 539 0.13 19.13 -11.95
N LEU A 540 0.97 19.65 -12.88
CA LEU A 540 1.09 19.10 -14.23
C LEU A 540 1.89 17.80 -14.21
N SER A 541 3.02 17.80 -13.50
CA SER A 541 3.87 16.62 -13.34
C SER A 541 3.11 15.48 -12.69
N ALA A 542 2.36 15.76 -11.62
CA ALA A 542 1.57 14.77 -10.90
C ALA A 542 0.49 14.13 -11.78
N ARG A 543 -0.18 14.91 -12.64
CA ARG A 543 -1.19 14.37 -13.57
C ARG A 543 -0.56 13.44 -14.61
N LEU A 544 0.64 13.73 -15.10
CA LEU A 544 1.35 12.80 -15.98
C LEU A 544 1.78 11.53 -15.22
N GLY A 545 2.19 11.68 -13.96
CA GLY A 545 2.46 10.55 -13.05
C GLY A 545 1.24 9.68 -12.81
N ASP A 546 0.06 10.27 -12.59
CA ASP A 546 -1.20 9.54 -12.45
C ASP A 546 -1.50 8.69 -13.70
N VAL A 547 -1.25 9.22 -14.91
CA VAL A 547 -1.47 8.47 -16.17
C VAL A 547 -0.59 7.23 -16.24
N ILE A 548 0.71 7.37 -15.93
CA ILE A 548 1.64 6.22 -15.86
C ILE A 548 1.11 5.18 -14.87
N SER A 549 0.70 5.66 -13.69
CA SER A 549 0.25 4.83 -12.59
C SER A 549 -1.01 4.03 -12.91
N TYR A 550 -2.00 4.65 -13.57
CA TYR A 550 -3.22 3.94 -13.96
C TYR A 550 -3.01 3.02 -15.17
N VAL A 551 -2.03 3.31 -16.03
CA VAL A 551 -1.61 2.33 -17.04
C VAL A 551 -0.95 1.12 -16.37
N TYR A 552 -0.05 1.34 -15.40
CA TYR A 552 0.57 0.28 -14.61
C TYR A 552 -0.48 -0.56 -13.86
N ALA A 553 -1.46 0.08 -13.21
CA ALA A 553 -2.55 -0.60 -12.52
C ALA A 553 -3.38 -1.47 -13.49
N GLY A 554 -3.68 -0.97 -14.70
CA GLY A 554 -4.35 -1.76 -15.74
C GLY A 554 -3.50 -2.93 -16.25
N MET A 555 -2.18 -2.76 -16.39
CA MET A 555 -1.26 -3.85 -16.73
C MET A 555 -1.29 -4.94 -15.63
N ALA A 556 -1.24 -4.53 -14.37
CA ALA A 556 -1.32 -5.42 -13.23
C ALA A 556 -2.63 -6.22 -13.23
N ALA A 557 -3.78 -5.55 -13.43
CA ALA A 557 -5.09 -6.20 -13.50
C ALA A 557 -5.21 -7.20 -14.65
N ILE A 558 -4.65 -6.88 -15.83
CA ILE A 558 -4.60 -7.82 -16.97
C ILE A 558 -3.80 -9.07 -16.59
N ARG A 559 -2.58 -8.89 -16.08
CA ARG A 559 -1.73 -10.03 -15.72
C ARG A 559 -2.37 -10.89 -14.64
N PHE A 560 -2.92 -10.28 -13.60
CA PHE A 560 -3.57 -11.00 -12.51
C PHE A 560 -4.77 -11.82 -13.01
N TYR A 561 -5.63 -11.23 -13.84
CA TYR A 561 -6.76 -11.93 -14.45
C TYR A 561 -6.34 -13.09 -15.37
N GLU A 562 -5.33 -12.88 -16.22
CA GLU A 562 -4.87 -13.89 -17.18
C GLU A 562 -4.15 -15.06 -16.50
N GLN A 563 -3.38 -14.80 -15.43
CA GLN A 563 -2.35 -15.73 -14.94
C GLN A 563 -2.44 -16.10 -13.47
N ARG A 564 -3.21 -15.38 -12.64
CA ARG A 564 -3.31 -15.60 -11.18
C ARG A 564 -4.70 -16.00 -10.70
N VAL A 565 -5.75 -15.56 -11.38
CA VAL A 565 -7.13 -15.92 -11.02
C VAL A 565 -7.39 -17.41 -11.25
N GLU A 566 -7.97 -18.08 -10.26
CA GLU A 566 -8.36 -19.50 -10.34
C GLU A 566 -9.57 -19.71 -11.25
N ASN A 567 -10.62 -18.88 -11.08
CA ASN A 567 -11.84 -18.91 -11.89
C ASN A 567 -12.10 -17.56 -12.58
N ARG A 568 -11.75 -17.49 -13.87
CA ARG A 568 -11.93 -16.27 -14.68
C ARG A 568 -13.39 -15.84 -14.85
N GLN A 569 -14.34 -16.77 -14.85
CA GLN A 569 -15.76 -16.40 -14.97
C GLN A 569 -16.25 -15.65 -13.74
N GLU A 570 -15.86 -16.11 -12.55
CA GLU A 570 -16.19 -15.43 -11.29
C GLU A 570 -15.47 -14.07 -11.16
N ALA A 571 -14.22 -13.98 -11.66
CA ALA A 571 -13.44 -12.75 -11.58
C ALA A 571 -13.79 -11.70 -12.65
N LEU A 572 -14.55 -12.07 -13.69
CA LEU A 572 -14.80 -11.19 -14.84
C LEU A 572 -15.40 -9.83 -14.44
N PRO A 573 -16.42 -9.72 -13.56
CA PRO A 573 -16.97 -8.42 -13.17
C PRO A 573 -15.95 -7.57 -12.39
N TYR A 574 -15.11 -8.20 -11.57
CA TYR A 574 -14.05 -7.52 -10.80
C TYR A 574 -12.99 -6.93 -11.74
N PHE A 575 -12.53 -7.74 -12.69
CA PHE A 575 -11.56 -7.34 -13.70
C PHE A 575 -12.11 -6.21 -14.58
N GLN A 576 -13.35 -6.33 -15.07
CA GLN A 576 -13.98 -5.30 -15.90
C GLN A 576 -14.08 -3.97 -15.16
N TYR A 577 -14.52 -3.99 -13.91
CA TYR A 577 -14.59 -2.79 -13.08
C TYR A 577 -13.20 -2.16 -12.90
N ALA A 578 -12.22 -2.96 -12.49
CA ALA A 578 -10.84 -2.51 -12.26
C ALA A 578 -10.23 -1.86 -13.53
N MET A 579 -10.47 -2.44 -14.70
CA MET A 579 -10.01 -1.90 -15.99
C MET A 579 -10.75 -0.61 -16.37
N GLU A 580 -12.07 -0.57 -16.24
CA GLU A 580 -12.86 0.62 -16.58
C GLU A 580 -12.53 1.78 -15.66
N TRP A 581 -12.40 1.51 -14.36
CA TRP A 581 -11.97 2.50 -13.36
C TRP A 581 -10.58 3.05 -13.69
N SER A 582 -9.59 2.18 -13.92
CA SER A 582 -8.21 2.60 -14.23
C SER A 582 -8.13 3.44 -15.50
N LEU A 583 -8.82 3.01 -16.57
CA LEU A 583 -8.87 3.75 -17.83
C LEU A 583 -9.54 5.13 -17.67
N GLN A 584 -10.60 5.23 -16.85
CA GLN A 584 -11.26 6.50 -16.57
C GLN A 584 -10.36 7.45 -15.79
N GLN A 585 -9.67 6.98 -14.75
CA GLN A 585 -8.78 7.85 -13.98
C GLN A 585 -7.61 8.33 -14.83
N GLY A 586 -7.03 7.46 -15.66
CA GLY A 586 -5.99 7.86 -16.61
C GLY A 586 -6.47 8.90 -17.64
N GLU A 587 -7.64 8.69 -18.26
CA GLU A 587 -8.20 9.65 -19.22
C GLU A 587 -8.54 10.99 -18.53
N LYS A 588 -9.10 10.95 -17.31
CA LYS A 588 -9.38 12.14 -16.50
C LYS A 588 -8.10 12.92 -16.20
N ALA A 589 -7.01 12.24 -15.86
CA ALA A 589 -5.72 12.87 -15.62
C ALA A 589 -5.17 13.55 -16.88
N ILE A 590 -5.27 12.91 -18.05
CA ILE A 590 -4.92 13.50 -19.35
C ILE A 590 -5.75 14.76 -19.64
N VAL A 591 -7.07 14.67 -19.54
CA VAL A 591 -7.96 15.80 -19.85
C VAL A 591 -7.67 16.98 -18.93
N ASN A 592 -7.49 16.73 -17.63
CA ASN A 592 -7.13 17.75 -16.66
C ASN A 592 -5.74 18.34 -16.93
N PHE A 593 -4.78 17.52 -17.33
CA PHE A 593 -3.44 17.96 -17.71
C PHE A 593 -3.51 18.94 -18.89
N VAL A 594 -4.13 18.53 -20.00
CA VAL A 594 -4.24 19.34 -21.21
C VAL A 594 -5.04 20.62 -20.97
N ASN A 595 -6.13 20.54 -20.20
CA ASN A 595 -6.96 21.72 -19.88
C ASN A 595 -6.19 22.79 -19.11
N ASN A 596 -5.23 22.41 -18.28
CA ASN A 596 -4.44 23.30 -17.45
C ASN A 596 -3.04 23.57 -17.99
N PHE A 597 -2.73 23.11 -19.22
CA PHE A 597 -1.42 23.37 -19.81
C PHE A 597 -1.28 24.86 -20.16
N PRO A 598 -0.19 25.54 -19.73
CA PRO A 598 -0.11 27.00 -19.75
C PRO A 598 0.08 27.58 -21.16
N ASN A 599 0.83 26.90 -22.04
CA ASN A 599 1.01 27.37 -23.41
C ASN A 599 -0.20 26.99 -24.28
N VAL A 600 -0.96 27.99 -24.73
CA VAL A 600 -2.21 27.79 -25.49
C VAL A 600 -1.97 27.07 -26.82
N ALA A 601 -0.92 27.41 -27.57
CA ALA A 601 -0.64 26.79 -28.86
C ALA A 601 -0.28 25.30 -28.68
N THR A 602 0.63 24.99 -27.75
CA THR A 602 0.97 23.61 -27.40
C THR A 602 -0.24 22.85 -26.87
N LYS A 603 -1.07 23.49 -26.03
CA LYS A 603 -2.32 22.90 -25.55
C LYS A 603 -3.25 22.50 -26.68
N VAL A 604 -3.46 23.36 -27.67
CA VAL A 604 -4.29 23.06 -28.86
C VAL A 604 -3.67 21.90 -29.66
N LEU A 605 -2.35 21.92 -29.87
CA LEU A 605 -1.63 20.84 -30.54
C LEU A 605 -1.78 19.51 -29.81
N MET A 606 -1.57 19.50 -28.48
CA MET A 606 -1.76 18.34 -27.62
C MET A 606 -3.19 17.80 -27.72
N ARG A 607 -4.21 18.69 -27.72
CA ARG A 607 -5.62 18.28 -27.91
C ARG A 607 -5.85 17.57 -29.23
N VAL A 608 -5.31 18.10 -30.32
CA VAL A 608 -5.41 17.48 -31.64
C VAL A 608 -4.68 16.13 -31.65
N LEU A 609 -3.46 16.04 -31.13
CA LEU A 609 -2.69 14.79 -31.17
C LEU A 609 -3.25 13.66 -30.29
N THR A 610 -4.05 14.00 -29.28
CA THR A 610 -4.54 13.04 -28.28
C THR A 610 -6.06 12.87 -28.26
N ASN A 611 -6.78 13.63 -29.09
CA ASN A 611 -8.24 13.73 -29.11
C ASN A 611 -8.84 13.93 -27.70
N THR A 612 -8.41 14.98 -26.99
CA THR A 612 -8.78 15.25 -25.59
C THR A 612 -9.79 16.38 -25.43
N TYR A 613 -10.68 16.53 -26.43
CA TYR A 613 -11.81 17.47 -26.36
C TYR A 613 -12.90 17.01 -25.39
N SER A 614 -13.05 15.70 -25.20
CA SER A 614 -13.93 15.06 -24.23
C SER A 614 -13.34 13.72 -23.79
N SER A 615 -13.89 13.11 -22.73
CA SER A 615 -13.49 11.75 -22.33
C SER A 615 -13.91 10.74 -23.39
N SER A 616 -12.96 9.97 -23.91
CA SER A 616 -13.24 8.89 -24.87
C SER A 616 -13.52 7.53 -24.19
N VAL A 617 -13.30 7.44 -22.87
CA VAL A 617 -13.54 6.25 -22.06
C VAL A 617 -14.94 6.32 -21.48
N ARG A 618 -15.74 5.25 -21.68
CA ARG A 618 -17.08 5.13 -21.11
C ARG A 618 -17.01 5.01 -19.59
N GLY A 619 -18.00 5.59 -18.91
CA GLY A 619 -18.26 5.37 -17.47
C GLY A 619 -18.48 3.89 -17.14
N ILE A 620 -18.31 3.52 -15.87
CA ILE A 620 -18.71 2.19 -15.38
C ILE A 620 -20.24 2.18 -15.44
N SER A 621 -20.83 1.17 -16.08
CA SER A 621 -22.28 1.10 -16.21
C SER A 621 -22.94 0.68 -14.90
N ASP A 622 -24.16 1.16 -14.67
CA ASP A 622 -24.99 0.71 -13.55
C ASP A 622 -25.23 -0.81 -13.60
N ASP A 623 -25.27 -1.39 -14.80
CA ASP A 623 -25.36 -2.85 -14.97
C ASP A 623 -24.14 -3.57 -14.37
N LEU A 624 -22.91 -3.09 -14.65
CA LEU A 624 -21.70 -3.67 -14.10
C LEU A 624 -21.61 -3.43 -12.58
N VAL A 625 -22.06 -2.28 -12.10
CA VAL A 625 -22.19 -1.99 -10.66
C VAL A 625 -23.11 -3.01 -9.98
N ARG A 626 -24.31 -3.22 -10.53
CA ARG A 626 -25.30 -4.16 -9.98
C ARG A 626 -24.81 -5.61 -10.04
N GLU A 627 -24.17 -5.99 -11.15
CA GLU A 627 -23.57 -7.32 -11.33
C GLU A 627 -22.47 -7.56 -10.30
N LEU A 628 -21.46 -6.69 -10.24
CA LEU A 628 -20.32 -6.82 -9.33
C LEU A 628 -20.76 -6.80 -7.86
N SER A 629 -21.67 -5.90 -7.50
CA SER A 629 -22.25 -5.86 -6.15
C SER A 629 -23.00 -7.15 -5.81
N THR A 630 -23.69 -7.77 -6.77
CA THR A 630 -24.41 -9.03 -6.52
C THR A 630 -23.42 -10.17 -6.32
N VAL A 631 -22.43 -10.32 -7.21
CA VAL A 631 -21.47 -11.44 -7.13
C VAL A 631 -20.50 -11.33 -5.96
N SER A 632 -20.25 -10.12 -5.44
CA SER A 632 -19.43 -9.92 -4.24
C SER A 632 -20.09 -10.40 -2.95
N MET A 633 -21.42 -10.50 -2.92
CA MET A 633 -22.16 -11.09 -1.80
C MET A 633 -22.22 -12.63 -1.85
N ASN A 634 -21.69 -13.27 -2.89
CA ASN A 634 -21.66 -14.74 -2.99
C ASN A 634 -20.47 -15.34 -2.25
N ASP A 635 -20.63 -16.57 -1.74
CA ASP A 635 -19.51 -17.38 -1.24
C ASP A 635 -18.77 -18.04 -2.42
N SER A 636 -17.93 -17.25 -3.10
CA SER A 636 -17.26 -17.62 -4.35
C SER A 636 -15.75 -17.87 -4.15
N SER A 637 -15.12 -18.54 -5.12
CA SER A 637 -13.67 -18.77 -5.11
C SER A 637 -12.90 -17.46 -5.24
N ILE A 638 -13.36 -16.54 -6.10
CA ILE A 638 -12.71 -15.24 -6.26
C ILE A 638 -12.80 -14.37 -4.99
N LYS A 639 -13.91 -14.43 -4.24
CA LYS A 639 -14.03 -13.72 -2.96
C LYS A 639 -12.98 -14.24 -1.97
N LYS A 640 -12.86 -15.57 -1.84
CA LYS A 640 -11.84 -16.21 -0.98
C LYS A 640 -10.43 -15.81 -1.39
N GLN A 641 -10.15 -15.79 -2.70
CA GLN A 641 -8.86 -15.37 -3.23
C GLN A 641 -8.56 -13.89 -2.92
N LEU A 642 -9.54 -13.00 -3.02
CA LEU A 642 -9.38 -11.57 -2.75
C LEU A 642 -9.39 -11.20 -1.26
N THR A 643 -9.78 -12.12 -0.38
CA THR A 643 -9.77 -11.91 1.09
C THR A 643 -8.86 -12.90 1.81
N HIS A 644 -7.93 -13.55 1.10
CA HIS A 644 -7.12 -14.64 1.63
C HIS A 644 -6.23 -14.22 2.81
N ALA A 645 -5.87 -12.93 2.90
CA ALA A 645 -5.03 -12.44 3.99
C ALA A 645 -5.81 -12.21 5.29
N VAL A 646 -7.15 -12.24 5.27
CA VAL A 646 -7.97 -12.07 6.47
C VAL A 646 -8.11 -13.41 7.18
N HIS A 647 -7.26 -13.64 8.18
CA HIS A 647 -7.34 -14.83 9.02
C HIS A 647 -8.50 -14.72 10.02
N VAL A 648 -9.31 -15.76 10.12
CA VAL A 648 -10.50 -15.79 10.96
C VAL A 648 -10.19 -16.54 12.26
N VAL A 649 -10.21 -15.82 13.38
CA VAL A 649 -10.00 -16.41 14.72
C VAL A 649 -11.34 -16.61 15.40
N LYS A 650 -11.57 -17.80 15.97
CA LYS A 650 -12.85 -18.14 16.61
C LYS A 650 -13.21 -17.09 17.67
N GLY A 651 -14.42 -16.53 17.56
CA GLY A 651 -14.95 -15.54 18.49
C GLY A 651 -14.71 -14.08 18.10
N ASP A 652 -13.80 -13.80 17.15
CA ASP A 652 -13.59 -12.43 16.70
C ASP A 652 -14.70 -11.92 15.75
N GLY A 653 -14.69 -10.61 15.45
CA GLY A 653 -15.67 -10.00 14.57
C GLY A 653 -15.73 -10.60 13.15
N ASN A 654 -14.58 -11.02 12.60
CA ASN A 654 -14.54 -11.66 11.28
C ASN A 654 -15.15 -13.06 11.31
N TYR A 655 -14.94 -13.83 12.38
CA TYR A 655 -15.56 -15.13 12.60
C TYR A 655 -17.07 -15.00 12.71
N ILE A 656 -17.55 -14.07 13.55
CA ILE A 656 -18.98 -13.83 13.75
C ILE A 656 -19.67 -13.48 12.41
N ASN A 657 -19.09 -12.56 11.64
CA ASN A 657 -19.63 -12.17 10.33
C ASN A 657 -19.64 -13.36 9.35
N GLU A 658 -18.56 -14.14 9.31
CA GLU A 658 -18.44 -15.28 8.40
C GLU A 658 -19.43 -16.41 8.73
N GLN A 659 -19.64 -16.71 10.02
CA GLN A 659 -20.61 -17.72 10.44
C GLN A 659 -22.03 -17.33 10.05
N ALA A 660 -22.40 -16.06 10.23
CA ALA A 660 -23.69 -15.52 9.81
C ALA A 660 -23.85 -15.50 8.28
N PHE A 661 -22.78 -15.17 7.55
CA PHE A 661 -22.74 -15.18 6.09
C PHE A 661 -23.01 -16.60 5.54
N LYS A 662 -22.28 -17.60 6.03
CA LYS A 662 -22.42 -19.00 5.64
C LYS A 662 -23.80 -19.56 6.01
N ALA A 663 -24.28 -19.27 7.23
CA ALA A 663 -25.60 -19.69 7.68
C ALA A 663 -26.73 -19.10 6.81
N LYS A 664 -26.62 -17.83 6.41
CA LYS A 664 -27.62 -17.20 5.53
C LYS A 664 -27.64 -17.82 4.14
N HIS A 665 -26.48 -18.12 3.55
CA HIS A 665 -26.40 -18.83 2.26
C HIS A 665 -27.07 -20.21 2.35
N ALA A 666 -26.81 -20.98 3.41
CA ALA A 666 -27.44 -22.27 3.63
C ALA A 666 -28.96 -22.18 3.84
N ALA A 667 -29.44 -21.12 4.52
CA ALA A 667 -30.86 -20.92 4.80
C ALA A 667 -31.64 -20.24 3.65
N MET A 668 -30.98 -19.73 2.62
CA MET A 668 -31.60 -18.88 1.58
C MET A 668 -32.84 -19.48 0.88
N PRO A 669 -32.87 -20.79 0.52
CA PRO A 669 -34.07 -21.42 -0.03
C PRO A 669 -35.25 -21.42 0.95
N LEU A 670 -34.98 -21.60 2.25
CA LEU A 670 -35.96 -21.61 3.32
C LEU A 670 -36.46 -20.20 3.62
N LEU A 671 -35.57 -19.21 3.69
CA LEU A 671 -35.92 -17.80 3.91
C LEU A 671 -36.87 -17.27 2.83
N SER A 672 -36.66 -17.68 1.58
CA SER A 672 -37.55 -17.34 0.46
C SER A 672 -38.96 -17.92 0.63
N ARG A 673 -39.08 -19.14 1.19
CA ARG A 673 -40.37 -19.76 1.54
C ARG A 673 -41.04 -19.03 2.69
N VAL A 674 -40.29 -18.74 3.76
CA VAL A 674 -40.78 -17.97 4.92
C VAL A 674 -41.32 -16.62 4.47
N GLN A 675 -40.56 -15.85 3.68
CA GLN A 675 -41.03 -14.56 3.15
C GLN A 675 -42.30 -14.67 2.29
N LYS A 676 -42.41 -15.71 1.44
CA LYS A 676 -43.62 -15.94 0.64
C LYS A 676 -44.83 -16.28 1.51
N ALA A 677 -44.64 -17.10 2.55
CA ALA A 677 -45.71 -17.45 3.49
C ALA A 677 -46.18 -16.23 4.28
N LEU A 678 -45.24 -15.42 4.77
CA LEU A 678 -45.51 -14.16 5.48
C LEU A 678 -46.26 -13.13 4.61
N ARG A 679 -46.04 -13.11 3.29
CA ARG A 679 -46.81 -12.24 2.37
C ARG A 679 -48.24 -12.72 2.14
N LYS A 680 -48.49 -14.03 2.20
CA LYS A 680 -49.83 -14.62 1.97
C LYS A 680 -50.75 -14.46 3.17
N ALA A 681 -50.20 -14.61 4.37
CA ALA A 681 -50.90 -14.40 5.62
C ALA A 681 -49.99 -13.53 6.50
N PRO A 682 -50.12 -12.18 6.45
CA PRO A 682 -49.28 -11.30 7.24
C PRO A 682 -49.45 -11.65 8.72
N ILE A 683 -48.39 -12.18 9.30
CA ILE A 683 -48.26 -12.29 10.75
C ILE A 683 -48.28 -10.85 11.29
N VAL A 684 -48.98 -10.64 12.40
CA VAL A 684 -49.16 -9.32 13.04
C VAL A 684 -47.82 -8.57 13.07
N PRO A 685 -47.75 -7.25 12.75
CA PRO A 685 -46.49 -6.50 12.53
C PRO A 685 -45.49 -6.41 13.70
N PHE A 686 -45.60 -7.22 14.75
CA PHE A 686 -44.83 -7.12 15.99
C PHE A 686 -44.33 -8.47 16.56
N LEU A 687 -44.42 -9.58 15.80
CA LEU A 687 -43.93 -10.90 16.24
C LEU A 687 -42.47 -11.15 15.79
N SER A 688 -41.65 -11.78 16.65
CA SER A 688 -40.24 -12.08 16.36
C SER A 688 -40.08 -13.05 15.19
N PHE A 689 -38.88 -13.10 14.61
CA PHE A 689 -38.58 -14.08 13.56
C PHE A 689 -38.73 -15.53 14.06
N GLU A 690 -38.41 -15.82 15.33
CA GLU A 690 -38.66 -17.15 15.89
C GLU A 690 -40.14 -17.49 15.90
N ASN A 691 -41.00 -16.56 16.33
CA ASN A 691 -42.45 -16.78 16.36
C ASN A 691 -42.99 -17.04 14.96
N ALA A 692 -42.52 -16.27 13.97
CA ALA A 692 -42.90 -16.48 12.58
C ALA A 692 -42.56 -17.90 12.10
N VAL A 693 -41.34 -18.39 12.41
CA VAL A 693 -40.92 -19.74 12.04
C VAL A 693 -41.71 -20.80 12.81
N ASN A 694 -41.95 -20.62 14.11
CA ASN A 694 -42.73 -21.54 14.94
C ASN A 694 -44.19 -21.66 14.46
N GLN A 695 -44.81 -20.56 14.02
CA GLN A 695 -46.15 -20.61 13.42
C GLN A 695 -46.16 -21.35 12.08
N LEU A 696 -45.12 -21.21 11.26
CA LEU A 696 -44.98 -21.96 10.01
C LEU A 696 -44.76 -23.46 10.27
N LEU A 697 -44.02 -23.82 11.33
CA LEU A 697 -43.93 -25.19 11.81
C LEU A 697 -45.31 -25.74 12.22
N ALA A 698 -46.07 -24.98 13.01
CA ALA A 698 -47.42 -25.39 13.45
C ALA A 698 -48.40 -25.58 12.28
N LYS A 699 -48.21 -24.83 11.18
CA LYS A 699 -48.98 -24.98 9.93
C LYS A 699 -48.45 -26.10 9.00
N GLY A 700 -47.36 -26.77 9.35
CA GLY A 700 -46.70 -27.77 8.52
C GLY A 700 -46.02 -27.20 7.26
N GLU A 701 -45.81 -25.88 7.19
CA GLU A 701 -45.16 -25.22 6.05
C GLU A 701 -43.63 -25.29 6.13
N VAL A 702 -43.09 -25.58 7.33
CA VAL A 702 -41.67 -25.76 7.64
C VAL A 702 -41.53 -27.01 8.52
N SER A 703 -40.52 -27.85 8.28
CA SER A 703 -40.23 -29.01 9.13
C SER A 703 -39.38 -28.65 10.35
N GLU A 704 -39.29 -29.53 11.35
CA GLU A 704 -38.46 -29.30 12.54
C GLU A 704 -36.97 -29.12 12.19
N ALA A 705 -36.45 -29.88 11.24
CA ALA A 705 -35.07 -29.72 10.77
C ALA A 705 -34.85 -28.36 10.09
N GLU A 706 -35.82 -27.89 9.29
CA GLU A 706 -35.77 -26.57 8.65
C GLU A 706 -35.89 -25.43 9.67
N ARG A 707 -36.69 -25.62 10.72
CA ARG A 707 -36.80 -24.68 11.84
C ARG A 707 -35.45 -24.48 12.52
N ILE A 708 -34.74 -25.57 12.84
CA ILE A 708 -33.42 -25.50 13.49
C ILE A 708 -32.45 -24.64 12.65
N ILE A 709 -32.39 -24.88 11.34
CA ILE A 709 -31.54 -24.11 10.42
C ILE A 709 -31.90 -22.61 10.42
N LEU A 710 -33.20 -22.29 10.38
CA LEU A 710 -33.69 -20.91 10.37
C LEU A 710 -33.40 -20.18 11.69
N LEU A 711 -33.59 -20.84 12.83
CA LEU A 711 -33.30 -20.28 14.16
C LEU A 711 -31.80 -20.09 14.36
N GLU A 712 -30.98 -21.08 13.98
CA GLU A 712 -29.51 -20.97 14.03
C GLU A 712 -28.99 -19.82 13.16
N TYR A 713 -29.54 -19.65 11.96
CA TYR A 713 -29.26 -18.48 11.12
C TYR A 713 -29.63 -17.18 11.85
N ASN A 714 -30.82 -17.10 12.44
CA ASN A 714 -31.30 -15.87 13.07
C ASN A 714 -30.40 -15.45 14.24
N GLU A 715 -29.94 -16.40 15.06
CA GLU A 715 -29.01 -16.12 16.16
C GLU A 715 -27.67 -15.59 15.66
N LYS A 716 -27.07 -16.27 14.68
CA LYS A 716 -25.82 -15.79 14.06
C LYS A 716 -26.00 -14.43 13.41
N ARG A 717 -27.15 -14.17 12.75
CA ARG A 717 -27.48 -12.87 12.14
C ARG A 717 -27.60 -11.78 13.19
N LYS A 718 -28.31 -12.01 14.30
CA LYS A 718 -28.42 -11.03 15.41
C LYS A 718 -27.04 -10.70 15.96
N LEU A 719 -26.23 -11.72 16.23
CA LEU A 719 -24.86 -11.59 16.72
C LEU A 719 -23.97 -10.80 15.73
N SER A 720 -24.08 -11.07 14.42
CA SER A 720 -23.32 -10.31 13.41
C SER A 720 -23.82 -8.88 13.21
N VAL A 721 -25.08 -8.56 13.50
CA VAL A 721 -25.61 -7.21 13.25
C VAL A 721 -25.48 -6.28 14.46
N ARG A 722 -25.42 -6.83 15.68
CA ARG A 722 -25.24 -6.04 16.90
C ARG A 722 -23.84 -5.41 16.97
N VAL A 723 -23.70 -4.48 17.91
CA VAL A 723 -22.44 -3.89 18.31
C VAL A 723 -22.10 -4.33 19.73
N ASP A 724 -20.83 -4.22 20.10
CA ASP A 724 -20.42 -4.42 21.48
C ASP A 724 -21.09 -3.38 22.39
N GLU A 725 -21.27 -3.75 23.65
CA GLU A 725 -21.93 -2.93 24.65
C GLU A 725 -21.07 -2.98 25.89
N PHE A 726 -21.08 -1.88 26.60
CA PHE A 726 -20.22 -1.69 27.75
C PHE A 726 -21.07 -1.28 28.94
N THR A 727 -20.58 -1.56 30.13
CA THR A 727 -21.14 -1.01 31.37
C THR A 727 -21.07 0.52 31.34
N PHE A 728 -21.71 1.17 32.30
CA PHE A 728 -21.57 2.63 32.47
C PHE A 728 -20.10 3.07 32.60
N ASP A 729 -19.26 2.20 33.19
CA ASP A 729 -17.83 2.41 33.41
C ASP A 729 -16.95 1.86 32.27
N MET A 730 -17.54 1.52 31.13
CA MET A 730 -16.86 1.06 29.90
C MET A 730 -16.21 -0.33 29.97
N ASP A 731 -16.68 -1.23 30.84
CA ASP A 731 -16.29 -2.64 30.81
C ASP A 731 -17.11 -3.40 29.76
N VAL A 732 -16.48 -4.25 28.95
CA VAL A 732 -17.18 -5.04 27.91
C VAL A 732 -18.18 -5.99 28.56
N ILE A 733 -19.45 -5.91 28.15
CA ILE A 733 -20.49 -6.84 28.61
C ILE A 733 -20.46 -8.12 27.74
N PRO A 734 -20.30 -9.31 28.33
CA PRO A 734 -20.32 -10.57 27.57
C PRO A 734 -21.59 -10.77 26.74
N ALA A 735 -21.44 -11.49 25.63
CA ALA A 735 -22.50 -11.80 24.69
C ALA A 735 -23.69 -12.54 25.32
N GLU A 736 -23.42 -13.43 26.27
CA GLU A 736 -24.31 -14.46 26.81
C GLU A 736 -25.29 -13.92 27.85
N ILE A 737 -25.01 -12.76 28.45
CA ILE A 737 -25.82 -12.15 29.52
C ILE A 737 -27.03 -11.38 28.94
N ARG A 738 -27.11 -11.23 27.61
CA ARG A 738 -28.02 -10.28 26.96
C ARG A 738 -29.32 -10.88 26.42
N ASP A 739 -29.44 -12.20 26.34
CA ASP A 739 -30.61 -12.87 25.75
C ASP A 739 -31.87 -12.80 26.65
N ASP A 740 -31.71 -12.41 27.92
CA ASP A 740 -32.78 -12.33 28.94
C ASP A 740 -33.81 -11.18 28.71
N PHE A 741 -33.56 -10.25 27.79
CA PHE A 741 -34.49 -9.14 27.48
C PHE A 741 -35.21 -9.27 26.12
N THR A 742 -35.15 -10.45 25.51
CA THR A 742 -36.00 -10.74 24.36
C THR A 742 -37.45 -10.82 24.83
N LEU A 743 -38.29 -9.88 24.35
CA LEU A 743 -39.73 -9.86 24.68
C LEU A 743 -40.36 -11.19 24.30
N ASP A 744 -40.74 -11.97 25.32
CA ASP A 744 -41.33 -13.29 25.12
C ASP A 744 -42.58 -13.16 24.26
N GLY A 745 -42.57 -13.87 23.13
CA GLY A 745 -43.57 -13.74 22.08
C GLY A 745 -44.98 -14.02 22.55
N GLU A 746 -45.10 -14.98 23.45
CA GLU A 746 -46.36 -15.41 24.07
C GLU A 746 -46.94 -14.32 24.97
N GLN A 747 -46.09 -13.59 25.71
CA GLN A 747 -46.51 -12.54 26.63
C GLN A 747 -47.02 -11.32 25.86
N LYS A 748 -46.37 -10.97 24.74
CA LYS A 748 -46.85 -9.90 23.85
C LYS A 748 -48.13 -10.28 23.10
N GLU A 749 -48.27 -11.53 22.67
CA GLU A 749 -49.50 -11.99 22.00
C GLU A 749 -50.67 -12.05 23.00
N ALA A 750 -50.41 -12.42 24.25
CA ALA A 750 -51.35 -12.32 25.36
C ALA A 750 -51.72 -10.85 25.67
N ASP A 751 -50.74 -9.95 25.76
CA ASP A 751 -50.96 -8.52 26.03
C ASP A 751 -51.70 -7.80 24.90
N ILE A 752 -51.44 -8.16 23.64
CA ILE A 752 -52.16 -7.61 22.49
C ILE A 752 -53.59 -8.17 22.43
N LYS A 753 -53.80 -9.47 22.69
CA LYS A 753 -55.15 -10.05 22.78
C LYS A 753 -55.93 -9.53 23.97
N ALA A 754 -55.27 -9.24 25.09
CA ALA A 754 -55.87 -8.67 26.30
C ALA A 754 -56.22 -7.17 26.13
N ASN A 755 -55.48 -6.43 25.32
CA ASN A 755 -55.80 -5.03 24.97
C ASN A 755 -56.79 -4.88 23.80
N ALA A 756 -57.06 -5.96 23.06
CA ALA A 756 -58.01 -5.99 21.94
C ALA A 756 -59.37 -6.63 22.29
N ALA A 757 -59.51 -7.19 23.50
CA ALA A 757 -60.76 -7.63 24.12
C ALA A 757 -61.27 -6.54 25.08
#